data_AF-A0A7D5LBK8-F1
#
_entry.id   AF-A0A7D5LBK8-F1
#
_cell.length_a   1.000
_cell.length_b   1.000
_cell.length_c   1.000
_cell.angle_alpha   90.00
_cell.angle_beta   90.00
_cell.angle_gamma   90.00
#
_symmetry.space_group_name_H-M   'P 1'
#
loop_
_entity.id
_entity.type
_entity.pdbx_description
1 polymer ?
#
loop_
_entity_poly.entity_id
_entity_poly.type
_entity_poly.pdbx_seq_one_letter_code
_entity_poly.pdbx_strand_id
1 'polypeptide(L)'
;MSARLRQFATIVVALLLVGAPIGPAALVDTAAASTAPPDGFVTLPDSNVHEDLPVGENASLRASDLEGSVMASDHASSLEVVVTTPDRATDYTNGSVVGSGSVALVFRDDTEHEGREVAVPADAIRDSVGYLPKVVHGVHEDGTEWTSQVEARNGLLIFEIPKFSSNTVTFEGETVIEATPAQDGSSYSYDLGNPEAVTAPNVTFTGSTATEWDNESVADVADGGTVSIDVAGDLDPTGPANGDPEVTLTASVPSSTYNPVDDDGSGDAGDNADLAGDTGDGALNPELKVVPTSSGELDSLTVNIESTAGADYGPTVDVYLVNEGPDWTSREGDKIATWSPEWSTGEQEIQLDSSPSVVAGETYALEFVTDSTDGDGSEDLVRIATDTSASDDWITTNDGSGPLGLSAYPDVSLGIAKPVNSATVTDPATGSSAEFGSLEDGETASGALDLSTSSDSLDVAVSGGGTVDVDVALQEHTETRDPAVSINNETLSHSGTLAEGESVTYTGDESWLQDGTNTVTVQVGDDTLSADAPTPQVDLQYSHSSQVEATTQYAANGWEESYDVSHTFADDRETPTLTIPFSTHIYEIREVETSVNGGSWESVSSDRWELQNGTTLLVELDDGDGDGKVDAGDTVAVHASGYKIDVRNGDLTVLDPTTPDDSTLDSEVRLDFRTTGFEIGVAGTWLGDRVHYTYEESWSEADEYVVIDADGDQDLHLPNAQEGDTFRVTTIPLEAEPSSGDVSVHVANPDDPTFTLGPGEVSSSDDVLLRYYGATSGESYELYSVSRGRVLEKSDADAEAVEFSATDGEETFRIRGATSDDSSGGGTGIGGGGSWTQNPPETTLRDAGIVGGWVLLVVLLVAATGRSSVRGRPRWMLVGAVSAGSALLSIEVLRPGSVSGAVAGGVEEIVPLGGLVAFGIAGYSVFSWWQSRREEAATPETEVTFDLGGRR
;
A
#
# COMPACT_ATOMS: atom_id res chain seq x y z
N MET A 1 56.62 -21.67 -24.39
CA MET A 1 56.58 -22.21 -23.02
C MET A 1 55.12 -22.17 -22.56
N SER A 2 54.65 -23.26 -21.96
CA SER A 2 53.34 -23.59 -21.34
C SER A 2 52.20 -22.54 -21.26
N ALA A 3 50.91 -22.85 -21.40
CA ALA A 3 50.14 -23.99 -21.90
C ALA A 3 48.64 -23.61 -21.84
N ARG A 4 47.89 -23.84 -22.94
CA ARG A 4 46.40 -23.96 -23.07
C ARG A 4 45.62 -22.68 -22.69
N LEU A 5 44.75 -22.12 -23.54
CA LEU A 5 43.61 -22.74 -24.22
C LEU A 5 43.12 -21.73 -25.29
N ARG A 6 42.97 -22.13 -26.55
CA ARG A 6 42.16 -21.39 -27.54
C ARG A 6 41.47 -22.38 -28.47
N GLN A 7 40.25 -21.99 -28.83
CA GLN A 7 39.57 -22.10 -30.12
C GLN A 7 38.27 -22.92 -30.14
N PHE A 8 37.12 -22.43 -30.63
CA PHE A 8 36.69 -21.22 -31.36
C PHE A 8 35.14 -21.13 -31.19
N ALA A 9 34.48 -19.98 -30.95
CA ALA A 9 34.17 -18.85 -31.86
C ALA A 9 33.00 -19.20 -32.84
N THR A 10 31.90 -18.43 -33.02
CA THR A 10 31.86 -17.08 -33.66
C THR A 10 30.40 -16.64 -34.02
N ILE A 11 30.06 -15.37 -33.68
CA ILE A 11 29.24 -14.33 -34.41
C ILE A 11 27.69 -14.38 -34.44
N VAL A 12 27.02 -13.30 -33.98
CA VAL A 12 26.48 -12.15 -34.76
C VAL A 12 26.31 -10.91 -33.85
N VAL A 13 26.65 -9.76 -34.41
CA VAL A 13 26.70 -8.36 -33.92
C VAL A 13 25.36 -7.64 -34.14
N ALA A 14 24.96 -6.70 -33.26
CA ALA A 14 24.60 -5.31 -33.62
C ALA A 14 23.95 -4.53 -32.46
N LEU A 15 24.62 -3.45 -32.03
CA LEU A 15 24.00 -2.24 -31.47
C LEU A 15 22.98 -1.66 -32.46
N LEU A 16 21.88 -1.13 -31.94
CA LEU A 16 21.16 -0.01 -32.55
C LEU A 16 20.51 0.84 -31.46
N LEU A 17 21.12 1.99 -31.20
CA LEU A 17 20.47 3.20 -30.70
C LEU A 17 19.29 3.54 -31.60
N VAL A 18 18.12 3.74 -31.02
CA VAL A 18 17.11 4.68 -31.52
C VAL A 18 16.55 5.41 -30.30
N GLY A 19 16.96 6.67 -30.15
CA GLY A 19 16.18 7.63 -29.39
C GLY A 19 14.84 7.87 -30.08
N ALA A 20 13.78 7.93 -29.29
CA ALA A 20 12.49 8.45 -29.70
C ALA A 20 12.10 9.57 -28.72
N PRO A 21 11.53 10.69 -29.21
CA PRO A 21 11.07 11.79 -28.38
C PRO A 21 9.86 11.33 -27.54
N ILE A 22 9.84 11.71 -26.27
CA ILE A 22 8.65 11.60 -25.43
C ILE A 22 7.68 12.70 -25.91
N GLY A 23 6.92 12.37 -26.95
CA GLY A 23 5.68 13.07 -27.30
C GLY A 23 4.53 12.57 -26.42
N PRO A 24 3.41 13.32 -26.36
CA PRO A 24 2.34 13.07 -25.41
C PRO A 24 1.82 11.65 -25.61
N ALA A 25 1.77 10.87 -24.52
CA ALA A 25 1.19 9.54 -24.54
C ALA A 25 -0.29 9.65 -24.90
N ALA A 26 -0.58 9.44 -26.18
CA ALA A 26 -1.91 9.10 -26.64
C ALA A 26 -2.24 7.73 -26.06
N LEU A 27 -3.40 7.66 -25.38
CA LEU A 27 -4.09 6.44 -24.97
C LEU A 27 -3.98 5.37 -26.06
N VAL A 28 -3.16 4.35 -25.81
CA VAL A 28 -3.17 3.10 -26.56
C VAL A 28 -4.07 2.16 -25.78
N ASP A 29 -5.24 1.94 -26.34
CA ASP A 29 -6.23 0.94 -25.96
C ASP A 29 -5.56 -0.45 -25.91
N THR A 30 -5.11 -0.86 -24.72
CA THR A 30 -4.56 -2.19 -24.48
C THR A 30 -5.71 -3.16 -24.31
N ALA A 31 -5.98 -3.93 -25.36
CA ALA A 31 -6.79 -5.13 -25.27
C ALA A 31 -6.30 -6.03 -24.11
N ALA A 32 -7.23 -6.37 -23.21
CA ALA A 32 -7.03 -7.18 -22.01
C ALA A 32 -6.05 -8.34 -22.20
N ALA A 33 -4.92 -8.28 -21.50
CA ALA A 33 -4.07 -9.43 -21.29
C ALA A 33 -4.70 -10.26 -20.15
N SER A 34 -5.26 -11.42 -20.47
CA SER A 34 -5.81 -12.35 -19.47
C SER A 34 -4.68 -12.83 -18.53
N THR A 35 -4.60 -12.26 -17.33
CA THR A 35 -3.76 -12.74 -16.24
C THR A 35 -4.28 -14.10 -15.78
N ALA A 36 -3.37 -15.06 -15.57
CA ALA A 36 -3.76 -16.36 -15.02
C ALA A 36 -4.34 -16.16 -13.61
N PRO A 37 -5.46 -16.84 -13.25
CA PRO A 37 -6.06 -16.73 -11.92
C PRO A 37 -5.04 -17.03 -10.81
N PRO A 38 -5.09 -16.32 -9.66
CA PRO A 38 -4.37 -16.73 -8.46
C PRO A 38 -4.68 -18.20 -8.09
N ASP A 39 -3.69 -18.91 -7.55
CA ASP A 39 -3.88 -20.31 -7.12
C ASP A 39 -5.04 -20.41 -6.13
N GLY A 40 -6.06 -21.22 -6.46
CA GLY A 40 -7.26 -21.40 -5.64
C GLY A 40 -8.46 -20.57 -6.07
N PHE A 41 -8.33 -19.66 -7.03
CA PHE A 41 -9.44 -18.83 -7.51
C PHE A 41 -10.03 -19.34 -8.83
N VAL A 42 -11.34 -19.21 -8.97
CA VAL A 42 -12.10 -19.52 -10.18
C VAL A 42 -12.80 -18.25 -10.66
N THR A 43 -12.64 -17.92 -11.94
CA THR A 43 -13.31 -16.78 -12.58
C THR A 43 -14.83 -16.97 -12.57
N LEU A 44 -15.56 -15.91 -12.24
CA LEU A 44 -17.01 -15.89 -12.30
C LEU A 44 -17.47 -16.00 -13.76
N PRO A 45 -18.60 -16.67 -14.05
CA PRO A 45 -19.24 -16.56 -15.34
C PRO A 45 -19.66 -15.12 -15.63
N ASP A 46 -19.40 -14.60 -16.83
CA ASP A 46 -19.85 -13.25 -17.23
C ASP A 46 -21.36 -13.04 -17.05
N SER A 47 -22.15 -14.14 -17.15
CA SER A 47 -23.59 -14.11 -16.89
C SER A 47 -23.99 -13.77 -15.46
N ASN A 48 -23.05 -13.77 -14.52
CA ASN A 48 -23.26 -13.46 -13.12
C ASN A 48 -22.76 -12.04 -12.77
N VAL A 49 -22.28 -11.28 -13.74
CA VAL A 49 -21.89 -9.87 -13.56
C VAL A 49 -22.97 -9.00 -14.21
N HIS A 50 -23.55 -8.10 -13.42
CA HIS A 50 -24.73 -7.33 -13.81
C HIS A 50 -24.51 -5.83 -13.59
N GLU A 51 -25.25 -5.00 -14.34
CA GLU A 51 -25.33 -3.56 -14.11
C GLU A 51 -26.76 -3.16 -13.74
N ASP A 52 -26.91 -2.28 -12.76
CA ASP A 52 -28.18 -1.65 -12.40
C ASP A 52 -28.01 -0.15 -12.13
N LEU A 53 -27.62 0.57 -13.18
CA LEU A 53 -27.39 2.02 -13.14
C LEU A 53 -28.60 2.81 -13.67
N PRO A 54 -28.91 4.01 -13.15
CA PRO A 54 -29.94 4.90 -13.69
C PRO A 54 -29.82 5.15 -15.20
N VAL A 55 -30.98 5.27 -15.87
CA VAL A 55 -31.04 5.44 -17.33
C VAL A 55 -30.41 6.76 -17.78
N GLY A 56 -29.26 6.67 -18.47
CA GLY A 56 -28.53 7.82 -19.02
C GLY A 56 -27.38 8.32 -18.14
N GLU A 57 -27.09 7.64 -17.03
CA GLU A 57 -25.93 7.94 -16.18
C GLU A 57 -24.64 7.38 -16.78
N ASN A 58 -23.56 8.16 -16.69
CA ASN A 58 -22.21 7.71 -17.03
C ASN A 58 -21.49 7.37 -15.72
N ALA A 59 -21.67 6.15 -15.22
CA ALA A 59 -20.88 5.64 -14.11
C ALA A 59 -19.42 5.41 -14.53
N SER A 60 -18.50 5.64 -13.60
CA SER A 60 -17.05 5.42 -13.76
C SER A 60 -16.67 3.94 -13.84
N LEU A 61 -17.53 3.04 -13.35
CA LEU A 61 -17.40 1.60 -13.44
C LEU A 61 -18.64 0.98 -14.07
N ARG A 62 -18.46 0.02 -14.96
CA ARG A 62 -19.54 -0.77 -15.57
C ARG A 62 -19.33 -2.25 -15.40
N ALA A 63 -20.41 -3.02 -15.56
CA ALA A 63 -20.33 -4.49 -15.56
C ALA A 63 -19.30 -5.02 -16.57
N SER A 64 -19.20 -4.39 -17.75
CA SER A 64 -18.22 -4.75 -18.78
C SER A 64 -16.77 -4.64 -18.34
N ASP A 65 -16.46 -3.81 -17.34
CA ASP A 65 -15.12 -3.62 -16.82
C ASP A 65 -14.73 -4.73 -15.81
N LEU A 66 -15.72 -5.49 -15.35
CA LEU A 66 -15.59 -6.58 -14.38
C LEU A 66 -15.74 -7.98 -15.02
N GLU A 67 -16.47 -8.09 -16.14
CA GLU A 67 -16.67 -9.34 -16.89
C GLU A 67 -15.34 -10.04 -17.22
N GLY A 68 -15.31 -11.36 -17.04
CA GLY A 68 -14.14 -12.21 -17.27
C GLY A 68 -12.96 -12.03 -16.30
N SER A 69 -13.06 -11.12 -15.34
CA SER A 69 -11.93 -10.68 -14.51
C SER A 69 -12.17 -10.81 -13.00
N VAL A 70 -13.44 -10.84 -12.56
CA VAL A 70 -13.79 -11.15 -11.16
C VAL A 70 -13.67 -12.64 -10.87
N MET A 71 -13.14 -12.99 -9.70
CA MET A 71 -12.91 -14.38 -9.28
C MET A 71 -13.32 -14.61 -7.82
N ALA A 72 -13.58 -15.86 -7.46
CA ALA A 72 -13.81 -16.26 -6.06
C ALA A 72 -13.03 -17.53 -5.71
N SER A 73 -12.64 -17.68 -4.44
CA SER A 73 -11.92 -18.87 -3.95
C SER A 73 -12.80 -20.12 -3.96
N ASP A 74 -14.10 -19.96 -3.69
CA ASP A 74 -15.08 -21.05 -3.66
C ASP A 74 -16.43 -20.59 -4.25
N HIS A 75 -17.24 -21.55 -4.72
CA HIS A 75 -18.54 -21.38 -5.39
C HIS A 75 -18.68 -20.16 -6.36
N ALA A 76 -17.64 -19.91 -7.19
CA ALA A 76 -17.65 -18.87 -8.22
C ALA A 76 -18.81 -18.97 -9.23
N SER A 77 -19.44 -20.14 -9.38
CA SER A 77 -20.57 -20.34 -10.30
C SER A 77 -21.91 -19.82 -9.78
N SER A 78 -22.05 -19.62 -8.46
CA SER A 78 -23.27 -19.13 -7.81
C SER A 78 -23.15 -17.68 -7.32
N LEU A 79 -21.92 -17.15 -7.20
CA LEU A 79 -21.68 -15.75 -6.88
C LEU A 79 -22.08 -14.83 -8.03
N GLU A 80 -22.90 -13.83 -7.73
CA GLU A 80 -23.32 -12.72 -8.56
C GLU A 80 -22.70 -11.40 -8.07
N VAL A 81 -22.36 -10.52 -9.02
CA VAL A 81 -21.81 -9.19 -8.75
C VAL A 81 -22.63 -8.15 -9.52
N VAL A 82 -23.17 -7.16 -8.81
CA VAL A 82 -23.95 -6.08 -9.41
C VAL A 82 -23.21 -4.76 -9.26
N VAL A 83 -22.96 -4.09 -10.39
CA VAL A 83 -22.48 -2.71 -10.45
C VAL A 83 -23.69 -1.78 -10.42
N THR A 84 -23.80 -0.98 -9.37
CA THR A 84 -24.96 -0.12 -9.12
C THR A 84 -24.53 1.24 -8.55
N THR A 85 -25.47 2.12 -8.24
CA THR A 85 -25.20 3.34 -7.45
C THR A 85 -25.47 3.06 -5.97
N PRO A 86 -24.87 3.81 -5.03
CA PRO A 86 -25.18 3.64 -3.61
C PRO A 86 -26.69 3.70 -3.32
N ASP A 87 -27.40 4.66 -3.91
CA ASP A 87 -28.86 4.79 -3.78
C ASP A 87 -29.63 3.54 -4.22
N ARG A 88 -29.18 2.84 -5.27
CA ARG A 88 -29.86 1.66 -5.84
C ARG A 88 -29.33 0.35 -5.29
N ALA A 89 -28.21 0.36 -4.58
CA ALA A 89 -27.75 -0.79 -3.80
C ALA A 89 -28.78 -1.16 -2.72
N THR A 90 -29.54 -0.19 -2.23
CA THR A 90 -30.63 -0.38 -1.25
C THR A 90 -31.79 -1.25 -1.79
N ASP A 91 -32.01 -1.30 -3.10
CA ASP A 91 -33.04 -2.14 -3.75
C ASP A 91 -32.68 -3.65 -3.73
N TYR A 92 -31.41 -3.98 -3.45
CA TYR A 92 -30.93 -5.33 -3.18
C TYR A 92 -30.92 -5.50 -1.65
N THR A 93 -31.71 -6.43 -1.12
CA THR A 93 -32.00 -6.61 0.33
C THR A 93 -30.86 -6.12 1.25
N ASN A 94 -31.16 -5.03 1.99
CA ASN A 94 -30.32 -4.30 2.95
C ASN A 94 -28.98 -3.74 2.43
N GLY A 95 -29.06 -2.81 1.47
CA GLY A 95 -27.92 -1.96 1.11
C GLY A 95 -27.62 -0.92 2.20
N SER A 96 -26.42 -0.97 2.78
CA SER A 96 -25.87 0.13 3.59
C SER A 96 -24.95 0.98 2.70
N VAL A 97 -25.21 2.29 2.62
CA VAL A 97 -24.34 3.20 1.89
C VAL A 97 -23.22 3.69 2.80
N VAL A 98 -22.03 3.10 2.67
CA VAL A 98 -20.80 3.90 2.78
C VAL A 98 -20.13 3.80 1.43
N GLY A 99 -20.03 4.92 0.72
CA GLY A 99 -19.40 4.95 -0.59
C GLY A 99 -18.75 6.30 -0.78
N SER A 100 -17.45 6.32 -1.04
CA SER A 100 -16.81 7.50 -1.59
C SER A 100 -17.01 7.49 -3.10
N GLY A 101 -18.16 7.97 -3.59
CA GLY A 101 -18.42 8.19 -5.03
C GLY A 101 -19.79 7.71 -5.54
N SER A 102 -19.98 7.78 -6.86
CA SER A 102 -21.24 7.50 -7.59
C SER A 102 -21.52 6.01 -7.89
N VAL A 103 -20.68 5.08 -7.41
CA VAL A 103 -20.73 3.66 -7.75
C VAL A 103 -20.64 2.79 -6.49
N ALA A 104 -21.44 1.73 -6.41
CA ALA A 104 -21.40 0.68 -5.40
C ALA A 104 -21.30 -0.72 -6.05
N LEU A 105 -20.66 -1.67 -5.35
CA LEU A 105 -20.60 -3.08 -5.75
C LEU A 105 -21.36 -3.95 -4.75
N VAL A 106 -22.31 -4.73 -5.26
CA VAL A 106 -23.08 -5.69 -4.48
C VAL A 106 -22.64 -7.10 -4.84
N PHE A 107 -22.24 -7.90 -3.85
CA PHE A 107 -21.88 -9.30 -4.00
C PHE A 107 -22.98 -10.18 -3.39
N ARG A 108 -23.58 -11.07 -4.20
CA ARG A 108 -24.73 -11.88 -3.81
C ARG A 108 -24.52 -13.36 -4.16
N ASP A 109 -24.87 -14.26 -3.25
CA ASP A 109 -24.95 -15.70 -3.54
C ASP A 109 -26.16 -16.27 -2.80
N ASP A 110 -27.22 -16.59 -3.53
CA ASP A 110 -28.48 -17.12 -2.97
C ASP A 110 -28.41 -18.64 -2.72
N THR A 111 -27.35 -19.30 -3.17
CA THR A 111 -27.25 -20.77 -3.13
C THR A 111 -26.33 -21.21 -2.00
N GLU A 112 -25.22 -20.49 -1.78
CA GLU A 112 -24.14 -20.89 -0.88
C GLU A 112 -23.77 -19.73 0.04
N HIS A 113 -24.05 -19.88 1.33
CA HIS A 113 -23.93 -18.78 2.31
C HIS A 113 -22.58 -18.72 3.04
N GLU A 114 -21.68 -19.67 2.81
CA GLU A 114 -20.36 -19.71 3.46
C GLU A 114 -19.45 -18.57 2.94
N GLY A 115 -18.63 -17.99 3.82
CA GLY A 115 -17.65 -16.97 3.46
C GLY A 115 -16.58 -17.46 2.49
N ARG A 116 -16.04 -16.55 1.68
CA ARG A 116 -14.99 -16.84 0.70
C ARG A 116 -14.21 -15.59 0.34
N GLU A 117 -13.03 -15.77 -0.24
CA GLU A 117 -12.28 -14.65 -0.81
C GLU A 117 -12.81 -14.31 -2.20
N VAL A 118 -12.91 -13.01 -2.47
CA VAL A 118 -13.29 -12.47 -3.77
C VAL A 118 -12.14 -11.64 -4.30
N ALA A 119 -11.91 -11.71 -5.61
CA ALA A 119 -10.89 -10.95 -6.30
C ALA A 119 -11.53 -10.09 -7.39
N VAL A 120 -11.31 -8.77 -7.34
CA VAL A 120 -11.80 -7.81 -8.33
C VAL A 120 -10.64 -7.10 -9.06
N PRO A 121 -10.82 -6.63 -10.30
CA PRO A 121 -9.76 -5.94 -11.05
C PRO A 121 -9.33 -4.64 -10.38
N ALA A 122 -8.06 -4.56 -9.99
CA ALA A 122 -7.52 -3.42 -9.26
C ALA A 122 -7.60 -2.11 -10.07
N ASP A 123 -7.37 -2.19 -11.38
CA ASP A 123 -7.45 -1.04 -12.27
C ASP A 123 -8.89 -0.52 -12.39
N ALA A 124 -9.90 -1.41 -12.50
CA ALA A 124 -11.30 -1.01 -12.59
C ALA A 124 -11.79 -0.34 -11.29
N ILE A 125 -11.39 -0.86 -10.13
CA ILE A 125 -11.71 -0.22 -8.84
C ILE A 125 -10.99 1.13 -8.72
N ARG A 126 -9.69 1.19 -9.04
CA ARG A 126 -8.92 2.45 -8.98
C ARG A 126 -9.48 3.53 -9.90
N ASP A 127 -9.87 3.16 -11.13
CA ASP A 127 -10.45 4.10 -12.09
C ASP A 127 -11.85 4.57 -11.63
N SER A 128 -12.54 3.79 -10.80
CA SER A 128 -13.85 4.12 -10.23
C SER A 128 -13.78 4.99 -8.97
N VAL A 129 -12.91 4.66 -8.02
CA VAL A 129 -12.85 5.30 -6.69
C VAL A 129 -11.65 6.24 -6.53
N GLY A 130 -10.75 6.28 -7.52
CA GLY A 130 -9.57 7.15 -7.57
C GLY A 130 -8.32 6.57 -6.90
N TYR A 131 -8.43 5.46 -6.16
CA TYR A 131 -7.33 4.86 -5.39
C TYR A 131 -7.42 3.34 -5.29
N LEU A 132 -6.35 2.69 -4.81
CA LEU A 132 -6.37 1.26 -4.45
C LEU A 132 -6.67 1.11 -2.95
N PRO A 133 -7.83 0.54 -2.58
CA PRO A 133 -8.21 0.39 -1.19
C PRO A 133 -7.31 -0.58 -0.43
N LYS A 134 -7.03 -0.25 0.84
CA LYS A 134 -6.28 -1.11 1.78
C LYS A 134 -7.18 -1.91 2.71
N VAL A 135 -8.39 -1.38 2.93
CA VAL A 135 -9.43 -1.97 3.77
C VAL A 135 -10.73 -1.89 3.00
N VAL A 136 -11.52 -2.95 3.11
CA VAL A 136 -12.91 -2.98 2.71
C VAL A 136 -13.79 -3.15 3.93
N HIS A 137 -14.89 -2.42 3.97
CA HIS A 137 -15.97 -2.70 4.90
C HIS A 137 -17.11 -3.31 4.13
N GLY A 138 -17.93 -4.14 4.75
CA GLY A 138 -19.17 -4.52 4.16
C GLY A 138 -20.26 -4.82 5.16
N VAL A 139 -21.48 -4.88 4.68
CA VAL A 139 -22.66 -5.13 5.51
C VAL A 139 -23.39 -6.34 4.99
N HIS A 140 -23.71 -7.28 5.88
CA HIS A 140 -24.52 -8.45 5.60
C HIS A 140 -26.02 -8.09 5.50
N GLU A 141 -26.84 -8.98 4.92
CA GLU A 141 -28.30 -8.77 4.83
C GLU A 141 -28.98 -8.59 6.21
N ASP A 142 -28.34 -9.02 7.30
CA ASP A 142 -28.84 -8.91 8.68
C ASP A 142 -28.36 -7.63 9.39
N GLY A 143 -27.73 -6.72 8.66
CA GLY A 143 -27.20 -5.45 9.16
C GLY A 143 -25.87 -5.57 9.91
N THR A 144 -25.29 -6.77 10.00
CA THR A 144 -23.98 -6.94 10.65
C THR A 144 -22.85 -6.43 9.75
N GLU A 145 -22.06 -5.50 10.29
CA GLU A 145 -20.89 -4.97 9.61
C GLU A 145 -19.68 -5.91 9.73
N TRP A 146 -18.87 -5.97 8.70
CA TRP A 146 -17.58 -6.64 8.68
C TRP A 146 -16.52 -5.77 8.03
N THR A 147 -15.26 -6.01 8.39
CA THR A 147 -14.10 -5.33 7.81
C THR A 147 -13.10 -6.38 7.38
N SER A 148 -12.52 -6.22 6.18
CA SER A 148 -11.50 -7.12 5.64
C SER A 148 -10.33 -6.34 5.07
N GLN A 149 -9.11 -6.86 5.27
CA GLN A 149 -7.92 -6.29 4.67
C GLN A 149 -7.85 -6.66 3.18
N VAL A 150 -7.44 -5.71 2.36
CA VAL A 150 -7.31 -5.93 0.92
C VAL A 150 -5.87 -6.30 0.59
N GLU A 151 -5.67 -7.46 -0.03
CA GLU A 151 -4.39 -7.87 -0.61
C GLU A 151 -4.39 -7.55 -2.11
N ALA A 152 -3.57 -6.59 -2.54
CA ALA A 152 -3.34 -6.32 -3.96
C ALA A 152 -2.31 -7.29 -4.54
N ARG A 153 -2.73 -8.19 -5.43
CA ARG A 153 -1.85 -9.21 -6.05
C ARG A 153 -2.24 -9.49 -7.49
N ASN A 154 -1.25 -9.53 -8.38
CA ASN A 154 -1.42 -9.84 -9.81
C ASN A 154 -2.46 -8.96 -10.57
N GLY A 155 -2.59 -7.68 -10.18
CA GLY A 155 -3.58 -6.77 -10.78
C GLY A 155 -5.01 -6.97 -10.27
N LEU A 156 -5.19 -7.75 -9.19
CA LEU A 156 -6.46 -7.97 -8.51
C LEU A 156 -6.39 -7.45 -7.07
N LEU A 157 -7.51 -6.99 -6.55
CA LEU A 157 -7.75 -6.72 -5.13
C LEU A 157 -8.48 -7.92 -4.55
N ILE A 158 -7.86 -8.58 -3.57
CA ILE A 158 -8.36 -9.79 -2.94
C ILE A 158 -8.78 -9.45 -1.51
N PHE A 159 -9.99 -9.82 -1.12
CA PHE A 159 -10.50 -9.64 0.24
C PHE A 159 -11.50 -10.74 0.60
N GLU A 160 -11.60 -11.05 1.90
CA GLU A 160 -12.55 -12.03 2.43
C GLU A 160 -13.92 -11.39 2.66
N ILE A 161 -14.97 -12.01 2.14
CA ILE A 161 -16.36 -11.76 2.53
C ILE A 161 -16.78 -12.86 3.51
N PRO A 162 -17.06 -12.55 4.78
CA PRO A 162 -17.21 -13.58 5.83
C PRO A 162 -18.42 -14.51 5.69
N LYS A 163 -19.48 -14.07 4.99
CA LYS A 163 -20.73 -14.81 4.79
C LYS A 163 -21.50 -14.22 3.60
N PHE A 164 -22.17 -15.06 2.81
CA PHE A 164 -22.91 -14.60 1.62
C PHE A 164 -24.42 -14.72 1.78
N SER A 165 -25.11 -13.60 1.56
CA SER A 165 -26.54 -13.59 1.25
C SER A 165 -26.93 -12.32 0.47
N SER A 166 -26.43 -11.15 0.86
CA SER A 166 -26.15 -9.99 -0.02
C SER A 166 -25.18 -9.09 0.74
N ASN A 167 -24.07 -8.67 0.12
CA ASN A 167 -23.03 -7.88 0.77
C ASN A 167 -22.76 -6.60 -0.03
N THR A 168 -22.85 -5.45 0.64
CA THR A 168 -22.39 -4.16 0.11
C THR A 168 -20.98 -3.91 0.60
N VAL A 169 -20.05 -3.49 -0.27
CA VAL A 169 -18.63 -3.28 0.09
C VAL A 169 -18.21 -1.83 -0.13
N THR A 170 -17.46 -1.27 0.83
CA THR A 170 -17.04 0.13 0.93
C THR A 170 -15.53 0.20 1.07
N PHE A 171 -14.91 1.27 0.59
CA PHE A 171 -13.47 1.36 0.39
C PHE A 171 -12.89 2.53 1.19
N GLU A 172 -11.79 2.30 1.94
CA GLU A 172 -10.95 3.35 2.52
C GLU A 172 -9.69 3.57 1.66
N GLY A 173 -9.37 4.83 1.38
CA GLY A 173 -8.33 5.23 0.44
C GLY A 173 -7.29 6.19 0.97
N GLU A 174 -6.02 5.92 0.63
CA GLU A 174 -4.91 6.86 0.76
C GLU A 174 -4.36 7.12 -0.64
N THR A 175 -4.39 8.38 -1.08
CA THR A 175 -3.67 8.82 -2.27
C THR A 175 -2.23 9.06 -1.85
N VAL A 176 -1.27 8.38 -2.49
CA VAL A 176 0.17 8.62 -2.30
C VAL A 176 0.83 8.84 -3.66
N ILE A 177 1.61 9.90 -3.77
CA ILE A 177 2.52 10.16 -4.89
C ILE A 177 3.93 10.13 -4.34
N GLU A 178 4.74 9.18 -4.81
CA GLU A 178 6.18 9.12 -4.52
C GLU A 178 6.95 9.35 -5.82
N ALA A 179 7.87 10.31 -5.80
CA ALA A 179 8.76 10.60 -6.91
C ALA A 179 10.20 10.65 -6.41
N THR A 180 10.99 9.67 -6.85
CA THR A 180 12.38 9.47 -6.42
C THR A 180 13.30 9.32 -7.64
N PRO A 181 13.82 10.43 -8.21
CA PRO A 181 13.59 11.82 -7.84
C PRO A 181 12.60 12.55 -8.78
N ALA A 182 12.06 13.69 -8.32
CA ALA A 182 11.32 14.66 -9.13
C ALA A 182 12.24 15.81 -9.60
N GLN A 183 12.04 16.26 -10.83
CA GLN A 183 12.72 17.43 -11.42
C GLN A 183 11.80 18.64 -11.49
N ASP A 184 12.36 19.82 -11.73
CA ASP A 184 11.58 21.03 -11.97
C ASP A 184 10.55 20.83 -13.10
N GLY A 185 9.30 21.23 -12.83
CA GLY A 185 8.18 21.07 -13.75
C GLY A 185 7.56 19.67 -13.81
N SER A 186 8.03 18.69 -13.01
CA SER A 186 7.38 17.39 -12.90
C SER A 186 5.92 17.56 -12.45
N SER A 187 4.98 16.91 -13.13
CA SER A 187 3.55 17.09 -12.86
C SER A 187 2.83 15.74 -12.79
N TYR A 188 2.00 15.57 -11.77
CA TYR A 188 1.23 14.37 -11.48
C TYR A 188 -0.25 14.74 -11.35
N SER A 189 -1.14 13.86 -11.78
CA SER A 189 -2.58 14.09 -11.68
C SER A 189 -3.31 12.85 -11.21
N TYR A 190 -4.36 13.04 -10.41
CA TYR A 190 -5.25 11.99 -9.94
C TYR A 190 -6.68 12.53 -9.80
N ASP A 191 -7.67 11.67 -9.96
CA ASP A 191 -9.08 12.06 -9.85
C ASP A 191 -9.62 11.73 -8.44
N LEU A 192 -10.35 12.67 -7.84
CA LEU A 192 -11.09 12.48 -6.59
C LEU A 192 -12.59 12.49 -6.88
N GLY A 193 -13.29 11.43 -6.45
CA GLY A 193 -14.75 11.32 -6.61
C GLY A 193 -15.57 11.97 -5.48
N ASN A 194 -14.94 12.34 -4.37
CA ASN A 194 -15.55 13.13 -3.30
C ASN A 194 -14.46 13.78 -2.39
N PRO A 195 -14.28 15.10 -2.41
CA PRO A 195 -13.33 15.80 -1.54
C PRO A 195 -13.84 16.00 -0.10
N GLU A 196 -15.12 15.78 0.19
CA GLU A 196 -15.74 16.12 1.50
C GLU A 196 -15.31 15.21 2.66
N ALA A 197 -14.42 14.27 2.36
CA ALA A 197 -13.86 13.30 3.30
C ALA A 197 -12.33 13.44 3.42
N VAL A 198 -11.66 14.30 2.65
CA VAL A 198 -10.19 14.20 2.54
C VAL A 198 -9.46 14.82 3.72
N THR A 199 -8.36 14.22 4.17
CA THR A 199 -7.43 14.87 5.10
C THR A 199 -6.53 15.86 4.38
N ALA A 200 -5.97 16.83 5.10
CA ALA A 200 -5.04 17.78 4.52
C ALA A 200 -3.86 17.09 3.81
N PRO A 201 -3.45 17.55 2.61
CA PRO A 201 -2.34 16.97 1.90
C PRO A 201 -1.04 17.16 2.68
N ASN A 202 -0.35 16.05 2.92
CA ASN A 202 0.97 16.04 3.53
C ASN A 202 2.03 15.92 2.44
N VAL A 203 3.08 16.74 2.53
CA VAL A 203 4.16 16.80 1.55
C VAL A 203 5.48 16.73 2.28
N THR A 204 6.26 15.70 1.99
CA THR A 204 7.64 15.57 2.42
C THR A 204 8.56 15.80 1.23
N PHE A 205 9.46 16.77 1.37
CA PHE A 205 10.60 16.95 0.48
C PHE A 205 11.81 16.29 1.12
N THR A 206 12.52 15.47 0.36
CA THR A 206 13.80 14.88 0.76
C THR A 206 14.86 15.35 -0.23
N GLY A 207 15.97 15.88 0.28
CA GLY A 207 17.07 16.36 -0.55
C GLY A 207 17.69 15.22 -1.37
N SER A 208 17.93 15.48 -2.65
CA SER A 208 18.54 14.58 -3.63
C SER A 208 19.58 15.35 -4.44
N THR A 209 20.85 14.96 -4.34
CA THR A 209 21.95 15.57 -5.09
C THR A 209 21.92 15.09 -6.55
N ALA A 210 21.73 16.02 -7.48
CA ALA A 210 21.84 15.75 -8.91
C ALA A 210 23.31 15.75 -9.34
N THR A 211 23.69 14.85 -10.24
CA THR A 211 25.07 14.72 -10.70
C THR A 211 25.17 14.60 -12.21
N GLU A 212 26.18 15.22 -12.83
CA GLU A 212 26.54 14.97 -14.23
C GLU A 212 28.05 14.92 -14.43
N TRP A 213 28.49 14.12 -15.40
CA TRP A 213 29.91 14.05 -15.77
C TRP A 213 30.21 15.11 -16.81
N ASP A 214 31.17 16.00 -16.51
CA ASP A 214 31.65 17.00 -17.45
C ASP A 214 33.16 16.88 -17.63
N ASN A 215 33.58 16.10 -18.63
CA ASN A 215 34.99 15.79 -18.83
C ASN A 215 35.58 16.68 -19.92
N GLU A 216 36.77 17.24 -19.65
CA GLU A 216 37.47 18.15 -20.55
C GLU A 216 38.74 17.51 -21.11
N SER A 217 39.03 17.79 -22.39
CA SER A 217 40.21 17.24 -23.07
C SER A 217 40.88 18.29 -23.96
N VAL A 218 42.17 18.54 -23.73
CA VAL A 218 42.97 19.47 -24.53
C VAL A 218 44.31 18.84 -24.89
N ALA A 219 44.60 18.78 -26.20
CA ALA A 219 45.83 18.19 -26.72
C ALA A 219 46.98 19.21 -26.84
N ASP A 220 48.21 18.69 -26.89
CA ASP A 220 49.44 19.43 -27.21
C ASP A 220 49.71 20.66 -26.30
N VAL A 221 49.38 20.56 -25.01
CA VAL A 221 49.61 21.63 -24.04
C VAL A 221 51.11 21.70 -23.71
N ALA A 222 51.73 22.85 -24.04
CA ALA A 222 53.13 23.13 -23.77
C ALA A 222 53.33 23.83 -22.40
N ASP A 223 54.58 23.99 -22.00
CA ASP A 223 54.95 24.73 -20.79
C ASP A 223 54.36 26.15 -20.74
N GLY A 224 53.69 26.48 -19.63
CA GLY A 224 52.98 27.75 -19.45
C GLY A 224 51.62 27.82 -20.17
N GLY A 225 51.12 26.69 -20.67
CA GLY A 225 49.79 26.56 -21.25
C GLY A 225 48.68 26.60 -20.19
N THR A 226 47.47 26.88 -20.64
CA THR A 226 46.26 26.89 -19.80
C THR A 226 45.17 26.05 -20.43
N VAL A 227 44.48 25.23 -19.64
CA VAL A 227 43.28 24.47 -20.04
C VAL A 227 42.08 25.22 -19.48
N SER A 228 41.07 25.50 -20.31
CA SER A 228 39.79 26.04 -19.82
C SER A 228 38.95 24.88 -19.28
N ILE A 229 38.30 25.08 -18.15
CA ILE A 229 37.29 24.18 -17.61
C ILE A 229 36.10 25.02 -17.19
N ASP A 230 34.90 24.48 -17.23
CA ASP A 230 33.72 25.12 -16.66
C ASP A 230 33.18 24.16 -15.59
N VAL A 231 33.13 24.61 -14.33
CA VAL A 231 32.58 23.79 -13.23
C VAL A 231 31.26 24.42 -12.78
N ALA A 232 30.17 23.81 -13.17
CA ALA A 232 28.80 24.17 -12.82
C ALA A 232 28.28 23.40 -11.59
N GLY A 233 27.03 23.67 -11.23
CA GLY A 233 26.42 23.25 -9.97
C GLY A 233 26.70 24.19 -8.79
N ASP A 234 26.32 23.77 -7.59
CA ASP A 234 26.48 24.53 -6.35
C ASP A 234 27.28 23.81 -5.26
N LEU A 235 27.77 22.60 -5.56
CA LEU A 235 28.74 21.86 -4.76
C LEU A 235 30.06 21.68 -5.51
N ASP A 236 31.15 21.56 -4.75
CA ASP A 236 32.45 21.22 -5.32
C ASP A 236 32.36 19.88 -6.08
N PRO A 237 32.93 19.78 -7.29
CA PRO A 237 32.81 18.59 -8.11
C PRO A 237 33.61 17.43 -7.52
N THR A 238 33.19 16.22 -7.85
CA THR A 238 33.88 14.98 -7.46
C THR A 238 34.49 14.29 -8.67
N GLY A 239 35.15 13.16 -8.47
CA GLY A 239 35.67 12.41 -9.60
C GLY A 239 36.17 11.01 -9.26
N PRO A 240 36.84 10.35 -10.22
CA PRO A 240 37.22 8.95 -10.10
C PRO A 240 38.40 8.74 -9.13
N ALA A 241 39.11 9.79 -8.73
CA ALA A 241 40.29 9.70 -7.86
C ALA A 241 39.90 9.62 -6.37
N ASN A 242 39.15 8.58 -5.98
CA ASN A 242 38.62 8.39 -4.62
C ASN A 242 37.64 9.48 -4.15
N GLY A 243 36.90 10.08 -5.09
CA GLY A 243 35.95 11.16 -4.80
C GLY A 243 36.44 12.52 -5.26
N ASP A 244 37.73 12.70 -5.53
CA ASP A 244 38.27 13.95 -6.08
C ASP A 244 38.30 13.87 -7.62
N PRO A 245 38.18 15.02 -8.33
CA PRO A 245 38.47 15.11 -9.76
C PRO A 245 39.85 14.55 -10.11
N GLU A 246 39.98 13.98 -11.31
CA GLU A 246 41.22 13.37 -11.79
C GLU A 246 41.72 14.10 -13.04
N VAL A 247 43.01 14.42 -13.07
CA VAL A 247 43.68 14.85 -14.28
C VAL A 247 44.60 13.75 -14.79
N THR A 248 44.50 13.43 -16.07
CA THR A 248 45.36 12.49 -16.77
C THR A 248 46.17 13.23 -17.82
N LEU A 249 47.47 12.98 -17.83
CA LEU A 249 48.39 13.50 -18.83
C LEU A 249 48.82 12.38 -19.75
N THR A 250 48.85 12.64 -21.06
CA THR A 250 49.52 11.80 -22.05
C THR A 250 50.69 12.58 -22.65
N ALA A 251 51.92 12.11 -22.47
CA ALA A 251 53.08 12.82 -22.98
C ALA A 251 53.24 12.65 -24.50
N SER A 252 53.63 13.74 -25.16
CA SER A 252 54.04 13.78 -26.56
C SER A 252 55.48 14.30 -26.60
N VAL A 253 56.39 13.42 -27.01
CA VAL A 253 57.84 13.66 -27.00
C VAL A 253 58.31 13.75 -28.46
N PRO A 254 58.14 14.91 -29.12
CA PRO A 254 58.53 15.06 -30.51
C PRO A 254 60.05 14.93 -30.65
N SER A 255 60.47 14.19 -31.67
CA SER A 255 61.87 14.06 -32.07
C SER A 255 62.15 14.87 -33.34
N SER A 256 63.28 15.58 -33.33
CA SER A 256 63.81 16.30 -34.49
C SER A 256 65.09 15.65 -34.98
N THR A 257 65.26 15.55 -36.29
CA THR A 257 66.47 14.99 -36.88
C THR A 257 67.46 16.11 -37.24
N TYR A 258 68.73 15.89 -36.96
CA TYR A 258 69.85 16.70 -37.44
C TYR A 258 70.81 15.83 -38.26
N ASN A 259 71.23 16.31 -39.43
CA ASN A 259 72.24 15.66 -40.27
C ASN A 259 73.16 16.72 -40.88
N PRO A 260 74.50 16.65 -40.66
CA PRO A 260 75.43 17.65 -41.20
C PRO A 260 75.37 17.85 -42.72
N VAL A 261 75.08 16.82 -43.51
CA VAL A 261 74.93 16.93 -44.97
C VAL A 261 73.72 17.79 -45.35
N ASP A 262 72.60 17.61 -44.65
CA ASP A 262 71.34 18.30 -44.93
C ASP A 262 71.27 19.69 -44.28
N ASP A 263 71.72 19.82 -43.03
CA ASP A 263 71.54 21.02 -42.21
C ASP A 263 72.67 22.05 -42.40
N ASP A 264 73.91 21.60 -42.61
CA ASP A 264 75.08 22.46 -42.78
C ASP A 264 75.65 22.44 -44.21
N GLY A 265 75.45 21.33 -44.92
CA GLY A 265 75.95 21.08 -46.27
C GLY A 265 75.05 21.60 -47.39
N SER A 266 75.27 21.02 -48.58
CA SER A 266 74.48 21.27 -49.78
C SER A 266 73.40 20.22 -50.03
N GLY A 267 73.35 19.17 -49.20
CA GLY A 267 72.47 18.00 -49.33
C GLY A 267 72.93 16.97 -50.37
N ASP A 268 74.18 17.04 -50.86
CA ASP A 268 74.71 16.14 -51.90
C ASP A 268 75.90 15.31 -51.36
N ALA A 269 75.60 14.14 -50.79
CA ALA A 269 76.62 13.20 -50.32
C ALA A 269 77.18 12.36 -51.50
N GLY A 270 78.23 12.87 -52.16
CA GLY A 270 78.83 12.28 -53.36
C GLY A 270 80.24 11.69 -53.18
N ASP A 271 80.83 11.80 -51.99
CA ASP A 271 82.15 11.26 -51.64
C ASP A 271 82.07 10.43 -50.36
N ASN A 272 83.18 9.85 -49.89
CA ASN A 272 83.20 9.06 -48.67
C ASN A 272 84.45 9.24 -47.79
N ALA A 273 84.29 8.91 -46.51
CA ALA A 273 85.37 8.90 -45.52
C ALA A 273 85.37 7.60 -44.71
N ASP A 274 86.55 7.17 -44.26
CA ASP A 274 86.70 5.96 -43.44
C ASP A 274 86.05 6.16 -42.06
N LEU A 275 85.14 5.25 -41.67
CA LEU A 275 84.36 5.31 -40.43
C LEU A 275 84.74 4.21 -39.43
N ALA A 276 84.94 2.99 -39.92
CA ALA A 276 85.25 1.84 -39.07
C ALA A 276 86.09 0.80 -39.83
N GLY A 277 86.78 -0.05 -39.07
CA GLY A 277 87.63 -1.12 -39.61
C GLY A 277 89.12 -0.87 -39.34
N ASP A 278 89.98 -1.32 -40.24
CA ASP A 278 91.43 -1.16 -40.11
C ASP A 278 92.15 -0.80 -41.42
N THR A 279 93.32 -0.20 -41.24
CA THR A 279 94.26 0.13 -42.32
C THR A 279 95.58 -0.61 -42.07
N GLY A 280 95.73 -1.79 -42.69
CA GLY A 280 96.85 -2.69 -42.43
C GLY A 280 96.64 -3.46 -41.13
N ASP A 281 97.34 -3.05 -40.05
CA ASP A 281 97.17 -3.63 -38.71
C ASP A 281 96.71 -2.56 -37.68
N GLY A 282 96.31 -1.38 -38.18
CA GLY A 282 95.91 -0.23 -37.36
C GLY A 282 94.40 -0.04 -37.36
N ALA A 283 93.75 -0.21 -36.20
CA ALA A 283 92.31 0.03 -36.07
C ALA A 283 91.98 1.53 -36.22
N LEU A 284 90.89 1.82 -36.91
CA LEU A 284 90.41 3.19 -37.15
C LEU A 284 89.69 3.78 -35.94
N ASN A 285 89.95 5.07 -35.71
CA ASN A 285 89.30 5.85 -34.66
C ASN A 285 88.89 7.25 -35.17
N PRO A 286 87.97 7.37 -36.15
CA PRO A 286 87.55 8.68 -36.65
C PRO A 286 86.61 9.39 -35.69
N GLU A 287 86.62 10.72 -35.76
CA GLU A 287 85.70 11.59 -35.03
C GLU A 287 84.90 12.42 -36.03
N LEU A 288 83.58 12.44 -35.87
CA LEU A 288 82.66 13.19 -36.70
C LEU A 288 82.17 14.40 -35.92
N LYS A 289 82.30 15.60 -36.48
CA LYS A 289 81.71 16.81 -35.93
C LYS A 289 80.21 16.83 -36.18
N VAL A 290 79.44 17.20 -35.16
CA VAL A 290 78.01 17.50 -35.25
C VAL A 290 77.68 18.79 -34.49
N VAL A 291 76.75 19.59 -35.02
CA VAL A 291 76.30 20.85 -34.41
C VAL A 291 74.76 20.87 -34.41
N PRO A 292 74.11 20.19 -33.45
CA PRO A 292 72.66 20.04 -33.41
C PRO A 292 71.90 21.36 -33.59
N THR A 293 70.80 21.35 -34.35
CA THR A 293 69.94 22.53 -34.56
C THR A 293 68.85 22.68 -33.51
N SER A 294 68.63 21.65 -32.69
CA SER A 294 67.69 21.60 -31.58
C SER A 294 68.36 21.08 -30.30
N SER A 295 67.80 21.45 -29.15
CA SER A 295 68.19 20.88 -27.86
C SER A 295 67.24 19.77 -27.48
N GLY A 296 67.74 18.72 -26.82
CA GLY A 296 66.96 17.57 -26.39
C GLY A 296 67.85 16.40 -26.02
N GLU A 297 67.29 15.20 -25.95
CA GLU A 297 68.02 13.95 -25.69
C GLU A 297 68.22 13.18 -26.99
N LEU A 298 69.41 12.62 -27.18
CA LEU A 298 69.69 11.78 -28.34
C LEU A 298 68.88 10.48 -28.25
N ASP A 299 67.97 10.25 -29.18
CA ASP A 299 67.09 9.07 -29.19
C ASP A 299 67.45 8.06 -30.29
N SER A 300 68.13 8.51 -31.33
CA SER A 300 68.51 7.69 -32.47
C SER A 300 69.78 8.22 -33.12
N LEU A 301 70.56 7.29 -33.67
CA LEU A 301 71.78 7.59 -34.40
C LEU A 301 71.83 6.66 -35.62
N THR A 302 71.94 7.24 -36.82
CA THR A 302 72.03 6.50 -38.08
C THR A 302 73.19 7.02 -38.90
N VAL A 303 73.96 6.12 -39.50
CA VAL A 303 75.05 6.46 -40.43
C VAL A 303 74.72 5.96 -41.82
N ASN A 304 74.96 6.75 -42.86
CA ASN A 304 74.80 6.31 -44.24
C ASN A 304 76.12 5.79 -44.80
N ILE A 305 76.22 4.49 -45.04
CA ILE A 305 77.43 3.85 -45.54
C ILE A 305 77.47 3.89 -47.07
N GLU A 306 78.40 4.66 -47.63
CA GLU A 306 78.55 4.81 -49.08
C GLU A 306 79.28 3.62 -49.70
N SER A 307 80.31 3.08 -49.03
CA SER A 307 81.08 1.95 -49.56
C SER A 307 81.74 1.12 -48.47
N THR A 308 82.06 -0.12 -48.82
CA THR A 308 82.90 -1.00 -48.01
C THR A 308 84.09 -1.51 -48.83
N ALA A 309 85.21 -1.76 -48.17
CA ALA A 309 86.41 -2.33 -48.76
C ALA A 309 86.91 -3.49 -47.89
N GLY A 310 87.65 -4.42 -48.50
CA GLY A 310 88.21 -5.57 -47.78
C GLY A 310 87.17 -6.62 -47.36
N ALA A 311 87.50 -7.40 -46.34
CA ALA A 311 86.68 -8.47 -45.78
C ALA A 311 85.98 -8.05 -44.48
N ASP A 312 84.79 -8.61 -44.26
CA ASP A 312 84.11 -8.52 -42.96
C ASP A 312 84.78 -9.48 -41.96
N TYR A 313 85.55 -8.93 -41.03
CA TYR A 313 86.15 -9.67 -39.92
C TYR A 313 85.35 -9.57 -38.60
N GLY A 314 84.17 -8.93 -38.65
CA GLY A 314 83.28 -8.71 -37.51
C GLY A 314 83.84 -7.73 -36.46
N PRO A 315 84.30 -6.52 -36.84
CA PRO A 315 84.72 -5.53 -35.85
C PRO A 315 83.56 -5.05 -34.98
N THR A 316 83.90 -4.64 -33.77
CA THR A 316 83.02 -3.85 -32.90
C THR A 316 83.57 -2.43 -32.80
N VAL A 317 82.66 -1.47 -32.79
CA VAL A 317 82.95 -0.04 -32.75
C VAL A 317 82.27 0.56 -31.54
N ASP A 318 83.04 1.06 -30.59
CA ASP A 318 82.49 1.83 -29.48
C ASP A 318 82.24 3.27 -29.96
N VAL A 319 81.03 3.79 -29.72
CA VAL A 319 80.65 5.15 -30.12
C VAL A 319 80.58 6.03 -28.89
N TYR A 320 81.29 7.16 -28.92
CA TYR A 320 81.32 8.16 -27.86
C TYR A 320 80.75 9.49 -28.33
N LEU A 321 80.13 10.24 -27.42
CA LEU A 321 79.72 11.62 -27.65
C LEU A 321 80.46 12.54 -26.69
N VAL A 322 81.10 13.58 -27.23
CA VAL A 322 81.88 14.55 -26.45
C VAL A 322 81.48 15.96 -26.85
N ASN A 323 81.27 16.84 -25.87
CA ASN A 323 80.93 18.26 -26.13
C ASN A 323 82.19 19.09 -26.43
N GLU A 324 82.85 18.74 -27.53
CA GLU A 324 83.95 19.49 -28.13
C GLU A 324 84.00 19.23 -29.64
N GLY A 325 84.94 19.87 -30.35
CA GLY A 325 85.18 19.58 -31.77
C GLY A 325 86.21 18.45 -31.94
N PRO A 326 86.25 17.80 -33.11
CA PRO A 326 87.25 16.76 -33.40
C PRO A 326 88.70 17.23 -33.16
N ASP A 327 89.49 16.42 -32.46
CA ASP A 327 90.85 16.76 -32.01
C ASP A 327 91.89 15.61 -32.07
N TRP A 328 91.52 14.47 -32.69
CA TRP A 328 92.36 13.26 -32.85
C TRP A 328 92.61 12.46 -31.57
N THR A 329 91.92 12.77 -30.47
CA THR A 329 91.94 12.02 -29.23
C THR A 329 90.66 11.19 -29.12
N SER A 330 90.83 9.88 -28.92
CA SER A 330 89.70 8.92 -28.90
C SER A 330 89.43 8.39 -27.50
N ARG A 331 88.22 7.84 -27.31
CA ARG A 331 87.65 7.32 -26.06
C ARG A 331 87.45 8.42 -25.01
N GLU A 332 87.00 9.59 -25.44
CA GLU A 332 86.63 10.70 -24.56
C GLU A 332 85.11 10.84 -24.44
N GLY A 333 84.65 11.65 -23.49
CA GLY A 333 83.22 11.82 -23.20
C GLY A 333 82.47 10.55 -22.76
N ASP A 334 81.19 10.51 -23.11
CA ASP A 334 80.27 9.44 -22.71
C ASP A 334 80.16 8.39 -23.82
N LYS A 335 80.34 7.11 -23.47
CA LYS A 335 80.09 6.00 -24.40
C LYS A 335 78.58 5.85 -24.57
N ILE A 336 78.08 6.10 -25.79
CA ILE A 336 76.65 6.11 -26.10
C ILE A 336 76.17 4.85 -26.81
N ALA A 337 77.06 4.07 -27.44
CA ALA A 337 76.69 2.82 -28.09
C ALA A 337 77.88 1.87 -28.27
N THR A 338 77.58 0.60 -28.55
CA THR A 338 78.50 -0.37 -29.16
C THR A 338 77.90 -0.86 -30.47
N TRP A 339 78.48 -0.46 -31.59
CA TRP A 339 78.00 -0.80 -32.94
C TRP A 339 78.78 -1.97 -33.53
N SER A 340 78.10 -2.84 -34.25
CA SER A 340 78.71 -3.89 -35.08
C SER A 340 78.34 -3.59 -36.53
N PRO A 341 79.23 -2.96 -37.32
CA PRO A 341 78.92 -2.53 -38.67
C PRO A 341 78.49 -3.69 -39.56
N GLU A 342 77.42 -3.50 -40.33
CA GLU A 342 77.12 -4.40 -41.44
C GLU A 342 78.06 -4.08 -42.61
N TRP A 343 78.65 -5.09 -43.23
CA TRP A 343 79.56 -4.91 -44.37
C TRP A 343 78.82 -4.63 -45.70
N SER A 344 77.89 -3.68 -45.66
CA SER A 344 77.03 -3.28 -46.78
C SER A 344 76.79 -1.78 -46.82
N THR A 345 76.47 -1.27 -48.01
CA THR A 345 76.10 0.13 -48.24
C THR A 345 74.67 0.43 -47.83
N GLY A 346 74.37 1.70 -47.52
CA GLY A 346 73.07 2.20 -47.11
C GLY A 346 73.05 2.64 -45.64
N GLU A 347 71.88 3.08 -45.18
CA GLU A 347 71.66 3.49 -43.79
C GLU A 347 71.82 2.33 -42.82
N GLN A 348 72.56 2.57 -41.75
CA GLN A 348 72.73 1.64 -40.64
C GLN A 348 72.40 2.36 -39.33
N GLU A 349 71.38 1.84 -38.63
CA GLU A 349 70.95 2.35 -37.33
C GLU A 349 71.87 1.82 -36.22
N ILE A 350 72.35 2.74 -35.38
CA ILE A 350 73.19 2.44 -34.22
C ILE A 350 72.29 2.49 -32.99
N GLN A 351 72.09 1.32 -32.37
CA GLN A 351 71.32 1.21 -31.13
C GLN A 351 72.08 1.87 -29.98
N LEU A 352 71.46 2.87 -29.37
CA LEU A 352 72.05 3.62 -28.26
C LEU A 352 71.92 2.84 -26.94
N ASP A 353 73.00 2.82 -26.16
CA ASP A 353 73.07 2.34 -24.79
C ASP A 353 72.65 3.44 -23.78
N SER A 354 72.65 4.71 -24.20
CA SER A 354 72.23 5.87 -23.40
C SER A 354 71.81 7.05 -24.28
N SER A 355 70.99 7.94 -23.72
CA SER A 355 70.43 9.12 -24.40
C SER A 355 70.94 10.43 -23.78
N PRO A 356 72.21 10.83 -24.04
CA PRO A 356 72.74 12.07 -23.51
C PRO A 356 72.02 13.29 -24.09
N SER A 357 71.97 14.38 -23.31
CA SER A 357 71.41 15.64 -23.79
C SER A 357 72.36 16.41 -24.70
N VAL A 358 71.84 16.94 -25.79
CA VAL A 358 72.52 17.86 -26.69
C VAL A 358 71.88 19.25 -26.63
N VAL A 359 72.68 20.29 -26.90
CA VAL A 359 72.24 21.69 -26.90
C VAL A 359 72.39 22.27 -28.30
N ALA A 360 71.33 22.92 -28.78
CA ALA A 360 71.31 23.57 -30.08
C ALA A 360 72.49 24.55 -30.26
N GLY A 361 73.26 24.38 -31.32
CA GLY A 361 74.38 25.22 -31.70
C GLY A 361 75.70 24.95 -30.97
N GLU A 362 75.72 24.06 -29.96
CA GLU A 362 76.96 23.56 -29.38
C GLU A 362 77.62 22.54 -30.31
N THR A 363 78.95 22.41 -30.24
CA THR A 363 79.72 21.49 -31.09
C THR A 363 80.02 20.22 -30.33
N TYR A 364 79.73 19.08 -30.96
CA TYR A 364 80.05 17.76 -30.43
C TYR A 364 80.91 16.96 -31.41
N ALA A 365 81.69 16.03 -30.87
CA ALA A 365 82.40 15.00 -31.60
C ALA A 365 81.74 13.64 -31.32
N LEU A 366 81.37 12.93 -32.37
CA LEU A 366 81.01 11.52 -32.35
C LEU A 366 82.25 10.69 -32.68
N GLU A 367 82.80 10.00 -31.70
CA GLU A 367 84.01 9.19 -31.89
C GLU A 367 83.62 7.74 -32.19
N PHE A 368 84.14 7.19 -33.28
CA PHE A 368 83.93 5.81 -33.68
C PHE A 368 85.21 5.02 -33.44
N VAL A 369 85.27 4.23 -32.38
CA VAL A 369 86.50 3.58 -31.91
C VAL A 369 86.46 2.10 -32.27
N THR A 370 87.21 1.69 -33.29
CA THR A 370 87.28 0.27 -33.68
C THR A 370 88.15 -0.51 -32.69
N ASP A 371 87.59 -1.53 -32.05
CA ASP A 371 88.25 -2.24 -30.95
C ASP A 371 89.17 -3.40 -31.38
N SER A 372 89.18 -3.77 -32.67
CA SER A 372 89.96 -4.89 -33.16
C SER A 372 90.41 -4.75 -34.62
N THR A 373 91.43 -5.52 -34.97
CA THR A 373 91.98 -5.74 -36.32
C THR A 373 92.12 -7.24 -36.54
N ASP A 374 92.02 -7.72 -37.78
CA ASP A 374 92.23 -9.13 -38.12
C ASP A 374 93.71 -9.50 -38.30
N GLY A 375 94.57 -8.49 -38.42
CA GLY A 375 96.02 -8.60 -38.54
C GLY A 375 96.50 -9.24 -39.85
N ASP A 376 95.72 -9.15 -40.93
CA ASP A 376 96.07 -9.70 -42.23
C ASP A 376 96.94 -8.76 -43.08
N GLY A 377 97.06 -7.48 -42.66
CA GLY A 377 97.83 -6.43 -43.29
C GLY A 377 97.18 -5.79 -44.52
N SER A 378 95.92 -6.15 -44.81
CA SER A 378 95.03 -5.53 -45.80
C SER A 378 94.27 -4.35 -45.16
N GLU A 379 93.50 -3.63 -45.97
CA GLU A 379 92.59 -2.60 -45.46
C GLU A 379 91.16 -3.15 -45.54
N ASP A 380 90.51 -3.23 -44.39
CA ASP A 380 89.11 -3.65 -44.26
C ASP A 380 88.31 -2.47 -43.69
N LEU A 381 87.51 -1.82 -44.55
CA LEU A 381 86.94 -0.49 -44.28
C LEU A 381 85.44 -0.44 -44.48
N VAL A 382 84.77 0.25 -43.56
CA VAL A 382 83.40 0.76 -43.71
C VAL A 382 83.49 2.28 -43.86
N ARG A 383 82.90 2.83 -44.92
CA ARG A 383 83.01 4.25 -45.25
C ARG A 383 81.67 4.96 -45.26
N ILE A 384 81.60 6.07 -44.52
CA ILE A 384 80.42 6.93 -44.45
C ILE A 384 80.34 7.83 -45.69
N ALA A 385 79.13 8.13 -46.14
CA ALA A 385 78.90 9.13 -47.18
C ALA A 385 79.22 10.55 -46.65
N THR A 386 79.63 11.44 -47.54
CA THR A 386 80.06 12.79 -47.16
C THR A 386 79.72 13.84 -48.22
N ASP A 387 79.41 15.06 -47.78
CA ASP A 387 79.30 16.26 -48.61
C ASP A 387 80.59 17.10 -48.49
N THR A 388 81.29 17.30 -49.61
CA THR A 388 82.58 18.00 -49.68
C THR A 388 82.46 19.54 -49.68
N SER A 389 81.28 20.10 -49.41
CA SER A 389 81.06 21.55 -49.37
C SER A 389 81.56 22.24 -48.10
N ALA A 390 82.05 21.50 -47.10
CA ALA A 390 82.53 22.05 -45.84
C ALA A 390 83.78 22.94 -46.03
N SER A 391 83.88 24.01 -45.23
CA SER A 391 85.02 24.94 -45.26
C SER A 391 86.11 24.65 -44.22
N ASP A 392 85.81 23.81 -43.24
CA ASP A 392 86.67 23.41 -42.13
C ASP A 392 86.65 21.89 -42.00
N ASP A 393 87.54 21.31 -41.20
CA ASP A 393 87.57 19.88 -40.97
C ASP A 393 86.40 19.45 -40.07
N TRP A 394 85.56 18.55 -40.59
CA TRP A 394 84.40 17.98 -39.90
C TRP A 394 84.57 16.50 -39.59
N ILE A 395 85.56 15.85 -40.22
CA ILE A 395 85.94 14.47 -39.94
C ILE A 395 87.44 14.47 -39.66
N THR A 396 87.85 13.91 -38.53
CA THR A 396 89.25 13.58 -38.26
C THR A 396 89.40 12.08 -38.25
N THR A 397 90.56 11.58 -38.67
CA THR A 397 90.88 10.15 -38.59
C THR A 397 92.36 9.95 -38.33
N ASN A 398 92.69 8.80 -37.76
CA ASN A 398 94.04 8.34 -37.56
C ASN A 398 94.12 6.87 -37.98
N ASP A 399 94.65 6.65 -39.19
CA ASP A 399 94.76 5.36 -39.88
C ASP A 399 96.14 4.69 -39.65
N GLY A 400 96.88 5.13 -38.62
CA GLY A 400 98.25 4.69 -38.37
C GLY A 400 99.32 5.32 -39.26
N SER A 401 98.94 6.12 -40.28
CA SER A 401 99.86 6.90 -41.11
C SER A 401 100.06 8.34 -40.59
N GLY A 402 99.17 8.81 -39.71
CA GLY A 402 99.22 10.10 -39.01
C GLY A 402 97.84 10.73 -38.87
N PRO A 403 97.70 11.85 -38.13
CA PRO A 403 96.44 12.57 -38.02
C PRO A 403 96.05 13.19 -39.38
N LEU A 404 94.83 12.91 -39.82
CA LEU A 404 94.22 13.49 -41.02
C LEU A 404 92.95 14.25 -40.63
N GLY A 405 92.72 15.38 -41.28
CA GLY A 405 91.47 16.15 -41.20
C GLY A 405 90.86 16.25 -42.59
N LEU A 406 89.55 16.06 -42.68
CA LEU A 406 88.78 16.13 -43.92
C LEU A 406 87.73 17.23 -43.79
N SER A 407 87.78 18.17 -44.73
CA SER A 407 86.76 19.21 -44.86
C SER A 407 85.55 18.69 -45.63
N ALA A 408 84.77 17.82 -45.00
CA ALA A 408 83.54 17.26 -45.55
C ALA A 408 82.51 16.97 -44.45
N TYR A 409 81.24 17.29 -44.68
CA TYR A 409 80.14 16.99 -43.76
C TYR A 409 79.83 15.48 -43.79
N PRO A 410 79.87 14.77 -42.65
CA PRO A 410 79.52 13.36 -42.59
C PRO A 410 78.00 13.15 -42.67
N ASP A 411 77.57 12.12 -43.39
CA ASP A 411 76.16 11.72 -43.49
C ASP A 411 75.75 10.84 -42.30
N VAL A 412 75.58 11.52 -41.16
CA VAL A 412 75.15 10.95 -39.89
C VAL A 412 73.91 11.69 -39.39
N SER A 413 72.84 10.96 -39.15
CA SER A 413 71.56 11.48 -38.68
C SER A 413 71.40 11.23 -37.18
N LEU A 414 71.16 12.30 -36.42
CA LEU A 414 70.88 12.28 -34.99
C LEU A 414 69.41 12.61 -34.79
N GLY A 415 68.64 11.72 -34.16
CA GLY A 415 67.33 12.07 -33.63
C GLY A 415 67.45 12.64 -32.22
N ILE A 416 66.76 13.76 -31.99
CA ILE A 416 66.83 14.56 -30.79
C ILE A 416 65.41 14.74 -30.26
N ALA A 417 65.06 13.95 -29.26
CA ALA A 417 63.78 13.96 -28.56
C ALA A 417 63.67 15.15 -27.59
N LYS A 418 62.48 15.72 -27.49
CA LYS A 418 62.14 16.72 -26.45
C LYS A 418 61.36 16.06 -25.32
N PRO A 419 62.02 15.54 -24.27
CA PRO A 419 61.35 14.75 -23.25
C PRO A 419 60.35 15.58 -22.44
N VAL A 420 59.45 14.89 -21.74
CA VAL A 420 58.69 15.43 -20.62
C VAL A 420 59.38 14.95 -19.34
N ASN A 421 60.23 15.80 -18.75
CA ASN A 421 61.02 15.45 -17.55
C ASN A 421 60.19 15.57 -16.26
N SER A 422 59.19 16.44 -16.27
CA SER A 422 58.19 16.60 -15.22
C SER A 422 57.01 17.38 -15.80
N ALA A 423 55.82 17.15 -15.27
CA ALA A 423 54.65 17.97 -15.54
C ALA A 423 53.92 18.33 -14.25
N THR A 424 53.24 19.46 -14.24
CA THR A 424 52.38 19.88 -13.13
C THR A 424 51.14 20.55 -13.68
N VAL A 425 49.98 20.16 -13.16
CA VAL A 425 48.69 20.82 -13.44
C VAL A 425 48.23 21.47 -12.14
N THR A 426 47.94 22.77 -12.18
CA THR A 426 47.54 23.56 -11.01
C THR A 426 46.20 24.23 -11.27
N ASP A 427 45.27 24.09 -10.34
CA ASP A 427 44.07 24.93 -10.30
C ASP A 427 44.41 26.25 -9.56
N PRO A 428 44.38 27.40 -10.24
CA PRO A 428 44.65 28.70 -9.61
C PRO A 428 43.57 29.14 -8.61
N ALA A 429 42.33 28.64 -8.72
CA ALA A 429 41.22 28.99 -7.83
C ALA A 429 41.38 28.35 -6.45
N THR A 430 41.69 27.05 -6.40
CA THR A 430 41.91 26.30 -5.15
C THR A 430 43.38 26.36 -4.68
N GLY A 431 44.32 26.52 -5.61
CA GLY A 431 45.75 26.36 -5.38
C GLY A 431 46.21 24.90 -5.29
N SER A 432 45.35 23.93 -5.60
CA SER A 432 45.69 22.51 -5.64
C SER A 432 46.51 22.17 -6.89
N SER A 433 47.39 21.18 -6.80
CA SER A 433 48.28 20.81 -7.89
C SER A 433 48.55 19.30 -7.96
N ALA A 434 48.46 18.74 -9.16
CA ALA A 434 48.88 17.38 -9.47
C ALA A 434 50.29 17.40 -10.08
N GLU A 435 51.24 16.70 -9.46
CA GLU A 435 52.64 16.62 -9.90
C GLU A 435 52.96 15.27 -10.54
N PHE A 436 53.62 15.30 -11.69
CA PHE A 436 54.02 14.14 -12.47
C PHE A 436 55.53 14.14 -12.71
N GLY A 437 56.12 12.94 -12.62
CA GLY A 437 57.53 12.73 -12.92
C GLY A 437 57.84 12.78 -14.41
N SER A 438 58.96 12.19 -14.80
CA SER A 438 59.30 12.01 -16.22
C SER A 438 58.29 11.08 -16.90
N LEU A 439 57.90 11.41 -18.13
CA LEU A 439 56.99 10.62 -18.96
C LEU A 439 57.64 10.35 -20.32
N GLU A 440 57.61 9.09 -20.75
CA GLU A 440 58.02 8.65 -22.09
C GLU A 440 56.96 9.01 -23.15
N ASP A 441 57.31 8.90 -24.44
CA ASP A 441 56.37 9.19 -25.53
C ASP A 441 55.12 8.29 -25.46
N GLY A 442 53.93 8.89 -25.46
CA GLY A 442 52.65 8.21 -25.30
C GLY A 442 52.41 7.63 -23.90
N GLU A 443 53.30 7.85 -22.92
CA GLU A 443 53.07 7.44 -21.54
C GLU A 443 51.96 8.29 -20.92
N THR A 444 51.06 7.61 -20.20
CA THR A 444 49.94 8.25 -19.50
C THR A 444 50.15 8.21 -17.99
N ALA A 445 49.89 9.31 -17.29
CA ALA A 445 49.87 9.34 -15.83
C ALA A 445 48.68 10.15 -15.30
N SER A 446 48.06 9.68 -14.23
CA SER A 446 46.87 10.29 -13.62
C SER A 446 47.12 10.71 -12.18
N GLY A 447 46.48 11.79 -11.75
CA GLY A 447 46.59 12.34 -10.41
C GLY A 447 45.30 13.04 -9.97
N ALA A 448 45.01 13.01 -8.67
CA ALA A 448 43.90 13.76 -8.10
C ALA A 448 44.19 15.27 -8.15
N LEU A 449 43.15 16.06 -8.38
CA LEU A 449 43.22 17.52 -8.39
C LEU A 449 41.96 18.08 -7.73
N ASP A 450 42.12 18.85 -6.66
CA ASP A 450 40.96 19.47 -6.00
C ASP A 450 40.46 20.65 -6.85
N LEU A 451 39.21 20.55 -7.31
CA LEU A 451 38.50 21.62 -8.00
C LEU A 451 37.33 22.13 -7.15
N SER A 452 36.80 23.28 -7.53
CA SER A 452 35.66 23.94 -6.90
C SER A 452 34.72 24.50 -7.96
N THR A 453 33.52 24.92 -7.56
CA THR A 453 32.60 25.71 -8.42
C THR A 453 33.15 27.06 -8.89
N SER A 454 34.34 27.48 -8.40
CA SER A 454 35.03 28.70 -8.85
C SER A 454 36.20 28.43 -9.81
N SER A 455 36.48 27.17 -10.10
CA SER A 455 37.56 26.75 -10.99
C SER A 455 37.12 26.94 -12.45
N ASP A 456 37.85 27.76 -13.21
CA ASP A 456 37.55 28.10 -14.62
C ASP A 456 38.71 27.81 -15.58
N SER A 457 39.86 27.43 -15.03
CA SER A 457 41.08 27.20 -15.78
C SER A 457 42.09 26.38 -14.99
N LEU A 458 42.98 25.68 -15.68
CA LEU A 458 44.11 24.95 -15.11
C LEU A 458 45.41 25.42 -15.76
N ASP A 459 46.41 25.74 -14.93
CA ASP A 459 47.76 26.09 -15.37
C ASP A 459 48.62 24.83 -15.54
N VAL A 460 49.28 24.69 -16.69
CA VAL A 460 50.12 23.54 -17.02
C VAL A 460 51.58 23.96 -17.15
N ALA A 461 52.46 23.31 -16.39
CA ALA A 461 53.90 23.47 -16.46
C ALA A 461 54.56 22.17 -16.90
N VAL A 462 55.46 22.23 -17.89
CA VAL A 462 56.14 21.06 -18.48
C VAL A 462 57.64 21.35 -18.61
N SER A 463 58.48 20.43 -18.17
CA SER A 463 59.94 20.56 -18.35
C SER A 463 60.47 19.58 -19.41
N GLY A 464 61.53 19.96 -20.13
CA GLY A 464 62.17 19.13 -21.18
C GLY A 464 61.75 19.44 -22.63
N GLY A 465 60.68 20.23 -22.81
CA GLY A 465 60.29 20.81 -24.11
C GLY A 465 59.31 19.97 -24.94
N GLY A 466 58.87 18.82 -24.43
CA GLY A 466 57.71 18.08 -24.94
C GLY A 466 56.38 18.78 -24.60
N THR A 467 55.28 18.17 -25.02
CA THR A 467 53.92 18.60 -24.72
C THR A 467 53.13 17.48 -24.03
N VAL A 468 52.00 17.82 -23.42
CA VAL A 468 51.08 16.84 -22.84
C VAL A 468 49.67 17.06 -23.35
N ASP A 469 48.95 15.98 -23.63
CA ASP A 469 47.50 16.00 -23.72
C ASP A 469 46.95 15.92 -22.31
N VAL A 470 46.00 16.79 -21.97
CA VAL A 470 45.40 16.91 -20.64
C VAL A 470 43.95 16.48 -20.73
N ASP A 471 43.59 15.45 -19.99
CA ASP A 471 42.22 15.01 -19.79
C ASP A 471 41.82 15.26 -18.32
N VAL A 472 40.72 15.96 -18.09
CA VAL A 472 40.15 16.22 -16.77
C VAL A 472 38.84 15.47 -16.65
N ALA A 473 38.73 14.62 -15.63
CA ALA A 473 37.52 13.91 -15.31
C ALA A 473 36.92 14.47 -14.01
N LEU A 474 35.76 15.12 -14.13
CA LEU A 474 35.02 15.66 -13.00
C LEU A 474 33.52 15.35 -13.12
N GLN A 475 32.86 15.27 -11.98
CA GLN A 475 31.44 15.09 -11.86
C GLN A 475 30.87 16.24 -11.04
N GLU A 476 30.06 17.06 -11.68
CA GLU A 476 29.41 18.22 -11.10
C GLU A 476 28.19 17.82 -10.28
N HIS A 477 27.95 18.53 -9.18
CA HIS A 477 26.89 18.23 -8.22
C HIS A 477 26.00 19.46 -7.98
N THR A 478 24.69 19.22 -7.87
CA THR A 478 23.70 20.23 -7.51
C THR A 478 22.83 19.73 -6.37
N GLU A 479 22.76 20.46 -5.26
CA GLU A 479 21.86 20.16 -4.13
C GLU A 479 20.41 20.59 -4.41
N THR A 480 19.48 19.96 -3.70
CA THR A 480 18.08 20.40 -3.71
C THR A 480 17.98 21.78 -3.07
N ARG A 481 17.56 22.77 -3.86
CA ARG A 481 17.37 24.14 -3.37
C ARG A 481 15.97 24.66 -3.64
N ASP A 482 15.40 25.32 -2.64
CA ASP A 482 14.08 25.93 -2.64
C ASP A 482 12.96 25.01 -3.21
N PRO A 483 12.85 23.73 -2.78
CA PRO A 483 11.85 22.83 -3.34
C PRO A 483 10.44 23.28 -2.95
N ALA A 484 9.53 23.19 -3.91
CA ALA A 484 8.13 23.54 -3.76
C ALA A 484 7.23 22.57 -4.52
N VAL A 485 5.97 22.49 -4.08
CA VAL A 485 4.93 21.77 -4.78
C VAL A 485 3.69 22.65 -4.87
N SER A 486 3.09 22.69 -6.06
CA SER A 486 1.80 23.31 -6.28
C SER A 486 0.71 22.24 -6.41
N ILE A 487 -0.34 22.37 -5.59
CA ILE A 487 -1.52 21.51 -5.56
C ILE A 487 -2.70 22.38 -6.01
N ASN A 488 -3.26 22.13 -7.20
CA ASN A 488 -4.38 22.90 -7.76
C ASN A 488 -4.25 24.44 -7.68
N ASN A 489 -3.04 24.96 -7.93
CA ASN A 489 -2.62 26.37 -7.85
C ASN A 489 -2.27 26.92 -6.45
N GLU A 490 -2.47 26.15 -5.39
CA GLU A 490 -1.95 26.49 -4.06
C GLU A 490 -0.54 25.91 -3.91
N THR A 491 0.31 26.50 -3.07
CA THR A 491 1.75 26.16 -3.03
C THR A 491 2.27 25.91 -1.62
N LEU A 492 3.01 24.82 -1.44
CA LEU A 492 3.90 24.59 -0.30
C LEU A 492 5.35 24.69 -0.77
N SER A 493 6.17 25.39 -0.02
CA SER A 493 7.58 25.61 -0.36
C SER A 493 8.47 25.50 0.88
N HIS A 494 9.63 24.87 0.71
CA HIS A 494 10.76 25.02 1.61
C HIS A 494 11.67 26.13 1.07
N SER A 495 12.25 26.94 1.97
CA SER A 495 13.27 27.94 1.60
C SER A 495 14.63 27.52 2.14
N GLY A 496 15.64 27.48 1.27
CA GLY A 496 16.98 27.02 1.58
C GLY A 496 17.33 25.72 0.86
N THR A 497 18.44 25.12 1.28
CA THR A 497 19.00 23.90 0.70
C THR A 497 18.65 22.70 1.58
N LEU A 498 18.33 21.57 0.96
CA LEU A 498 18.21 20.26 1.61
C LEU A 498 19.37 19.38 1.15
N ALA A 499 20.19 18.93 2.10
CA ALA A 499 21.27 17.99 1.81
C ALA A 499 20.71 16.60 1.43
N GLU A 500 21.53 15.76 0.81
CA GLU A 500 21.19 14.37 0.45
C GLU A 500 20.54 13.62 1.64
N GLY A 501 19.30 13.16 1.47
CA GLY A 501 18.52 12.43 2.46
C GLY A 501 17.92 13.28 3.60
N GLU A 502 18.22 14.58 3.68
CA GLU A 502 17.58 15.49 4.62
C GLU A 502 16.12 15.69 4.23
N SER A 503 15.19 15.56 5.19
CA SER A 503 13.75 15.60 4.90
C SER A 503 13.02 16.67 5.71
N VAL A 504 12.09 17.36 5.07
CA VAL A 504 11.19 18.34 5.67
C VAL A 504 9.76 18.06 5.24
N THR A 505 8.83 18.12 6.18
CA THR A 505 7.41 17.82 5.95
C THR A 505 6.56 19.06 6.19
N TYR A 506 5.62 19.29 5.28
CA TYR A 506 4.62 20.34 5.35
C TYR A 506 3.23 19.75 5.19
N THR A 507 2.25 20.35 5.88
CA THR A 507 0.84 20.02 5.72
C THR A 507 0.15 21.19 5.06
N GLY A 508 -0.56 20.92 3.97
CA GLY A 508 -1.40 21.90 3.28
C GLY A 508 -2.76 22.05 3.92
N ASP A 509 -3.73 22.50 3.13
CA ASP A 509 -5.12 22.63 3.54
C ASP A 509 -6.00 21.71 2.69
N GLU A 510 -7.04 21.13 3.31
CA GLU A 510 -8.01 20.23 2.65
C GLU A 510 -8.73 20.93 1.49
N SER A 511 -8.98 22.24 1.63
CA SER A 511 -9.63 23.07 0.61
C SER A 511 -8.84 23.19 -0.70
N TRP A 512 -7.59 22.74 -0.74
CA TRP A 512 -6.78 22.71 -1.96
C TRP A 512 -7.16 21.54 -2.87
N LEU A 513 -7.86 20.53 -2.33
CA LEU A 513 -8.31 19.36 -3.06
C LEU A 513 -9.69 19.61 -3.66
N GLN A 514 -9.90 19.18 -4.89
CA GLN A 514 -11.13 19.44 -5.63
C GLN A 514 -11.76 18.14 -6.14
N ASP A 515 -13.06 18.17 -6.35
CA ASP A 515 -13.79 17.11 -7.06
C ASP A 515 -13.30 17.02 -8.52
N GLY A 516 -13.13 15.79 -9.00
CA GLY A 516 -12.49 15.49 -10.28
C GLY A 516 -10.96 15.58 -10.23
N THR A 517 -10.33 16.08 -11.29
CA THR A 517 -8.88 16.01 -11.46
C THR A 517 -8.12 16.98 -10.57
N ASN A 518 -7.22 16.45 -9.74
CA ASN A 518 -6.24 17.18 -8.94
C ASN A 518 -4.88 17.11 -9.60
N THR A 519 -4.12 18.21 -9.59
CA THR A 519 -2.76 18.27 -10.17
C THR A 519 -1.74 18.69 -9.12
N VAL A 520 -0.65 17.94 -9.03
CA VAL A 520 0.50 18.16 -8.15
C VAL A 520 1.73 18.44 -9.03
N THR A 521 2.27 19.65 -8.99
CA THR A 521 3.42 20.07 -9.81
C THR A 521 4.61 20.45 -8.93
N VAL A 522 5.76 19.87 -9.20
CA VAL A 522 7.00 20.11 -8.47
C VAL A 522 7.75 21.28 -9.08
N GLN A 523 8.33 22.10 -8.21
CA GLN A 523 9.29 23.14 -8.56
C GLN A 523 10.54 22.93 -7.70
N VAL A 524 11.72 23.00 -8.30
CA VAL A 524 12.99 22.86 -7.58
C VAL A 524 14.09 23.62 -8.29
N GLY A 525 14.95 24.27 -7.52
CA GLY A 525 15.96 25.21 -8.02
C GLY A 525 15.53 26.66 -7.85
N ASP A 526 16.52 27.56 -7.84
CA ASP A 526 16.35 29.00 -7.62
C ASP A 526 16.69 29.84 -8.87
N ASP A 527 16.79 29.18 -10.04
CA ASP A 527 17.20 29.75 -11.33
C ASP A 527 18.58 30.45 -11.32
N THR A 528 19.43 30.20 -10.31
CA THR A 528 20.77 30.82 -10.23
C THR A 528 21.85 30.01 -10.93
N LEU A 529 21.62 28.73 -11.16
CA LEU A 529 22.56 27.82 -11.80
C LEU A 529 22.68 28.09 -13.30
N SER A 530 23.84 27.77 -13.87
CA SER A 530 24.03 27.79 -15.32
C SER A 530 23.16 26.73 -15.99
N ALA A 531 22.95 26.86 -17.31
CA ALA A 531 22.22 25.83 -18.07
C ALA A 531 23.00 24.51 -18.21
N ASP A 532 24.28 24.52 -17.82
CA ASP A 532 25.19 23.37 -17.87
C ASP A 532 25.18 22.58 -16.56
N ALA A 533 24.70 23.18 -15.47
CA ALA A 533 24.65 22.51 -14.18
C ALA A 533 23.71 21.30 -14.21
N PRO A 534 24.00 20.25 -13.41
CA PRO A 534 23.07 19.15 -13.20
C PRO A 534 21.68 19.68 -12.84
N THR A 535 20.66 19.24 -13.57
CA THR A 535 19.29 19.73 -13.35
C THR A 535 18.86 19.46 -11.90
N PRO A 536 18.45 20.47 -11.12
CA PRO A 536 18.03 20.30 -9.73
C PRO A 536 16.93 19.25 -9.56
N GLN A 537 17.01 18.48 -8.47
CA GLN A 537 16.06 17.39 -8.19
C GLN A 537 15.67 17.40 -6.71
N VAL A 538 14.55 16.75 -6.39
CA VAL A 538 14.05 16.54 -5.03
C VAL A 538 13.28 15.23 -4.97
N ASP A 539 13.42 14.48 -3.89
CA ASP A 539 12.54 13.36 -3.61
C ASP A 539 11.23 13.89 -3.02
N LEU A 540 10.10 13.56 -3.63
CA LEU A 540 8.78 13.99 -3.20
C LEU A 540 7.98 12.81 -2.66
N GLN A 541 7.41 12.96 -1.46
CA GLN A 541 6.32 12.14 -0.98
C GLN A 541 5.12 13.05 -0.69
N TYR A 542 4.03 12.85 -1.42
CA TYR A 542 2.77 13.55 -1.23
C TYR A 542 1.71 12.53 -0.81
N SER A 543 0.89 12.83 0.19
CA SER A 543 -0.20 11.94 0.61
C SER A 543 -1.42 12.65 1.20
N HIS A 544 -2.60 12.09 0.99
CA HIS A 544 -3.81 12.42 1.75
C HIS A 544 -4.75 11.20 1.84
N SER A 545 -5.62 11.15 2.84
CA SER A 545 -6.64 10.11 3.02
C SER A 545 -8.05 10.65 2.77
N SER A 546 -9.06 9.79 2.69
CA SER A 546 -10.48 10.17 2.70
C SER A 546 -11.27 9.42 3.81
N GLN A 547 -11.81 10.12 4.81
CA GLN A 547 -12.67 9.66 5.91
C GLN A 547 -14.02 10.43 5.94
N VAL A 548 -15.15 9.72 6.03
CA VAL A 548 -16.42 10.30 6.48
C VAL A 548 -16.73 9.73 7.86
N GLU A 549 -16.82 10.56 8.90
CA GLU A 549 -17.26 10.13 10.24
C GLU A 549 -18.77 10.43 10.40
N ALA A 550 -19.60 9.43 10.15
CA ALA A 550 -20.98 9.39 10.63
C ALA A 550 -21.12 8.19 11.58
N THR A 551 -21.78 8.36 12.73
CA THR A 551 -22.05 7.24 13.64
C THR A 551 -23.53 7.18 13.94
N THR A 552 -24.09 5.97 13.91
CA THR A 552 -25.49 5.68 14.24
C THR A 552 -25.51 4.56 15.27
N GLN A 553 -26.18 4.77 16.40
CA GLN A 553 -26.48 3.74 17.39
C GLN A 553 -27.99 3.57 17.47
N TYR A 554 -28.42 2.31 17.45
CA TYR A 554 -29.82 1.91 17.50
C TYR A 554 -30.11 1.13 18.78
N ALA A 555 -31.29 1.35 19.37
CA ALA A 555 -31.81 0.48 20.41
C ALA A 555 -33.33 0.31 20.26
N ALA A 556 -33.81 -0.94 20.26
CA ALA A 556 -35.23 -1.23 20.41
C ALA A 556 -35.46 -2.27 21.49
N ASN A 557 -36.61 -2.16 22.14
CA ASN A 557 -36.86 -2.82 23.42
C ASN A 557 -38.27 -3.47 23.45
N GLY A 558 -38.82 -3.72 22.25
CA GLY A 558 -40.14 -4.31 21.99
C GLY A 558 -41.28 -3.29 21.99
N TRP A 559 -41.22 -2.26 22.84
CA TRP A 559 -42.27 -1.23 23.01
C TRP A 559 -41.79 0.18 22.64
N GLU A 560 -40.49 0.42 22.73
CA GLU A 560 -39.81 1.66 22.39
C GLU A 560 -38.66 1.39 21.42
N GLU A 561 -38.41 2.37 20.57
CA GLU A 561 -37.33 2.41 19.60
C GLU A 561 -36.60 3.75 19.71
N SER A 562 -35.28 3.74 19.79
CA SER A 562 -34.45 4.95 19.90
C SER A 562 -33.19 4.93 19.03
N TYR A 563 -32.77 6.12 18.63
CA TYR A 563 -31.64 6.39 17.76
C TYR A 563 -30.74 7.46 18.39
N ASP A 564 -29.43 7.22 18.40
CA ASP A 564 -28.38 8.21 18.62
C ASP A 564 -27.58 8.35 17.32
N VAL A 565 -27.59 9.51 16.69
CA VAL A 565 -26.95 9.75 15.38
C VAL A 565 -25.99 10.92 15.50
N SER A 566 -24.80 10.86 14.91
CA SER A 566 -23.88 11.99 14.83
C SER A 566 -23.30 12.17 13.44
N HIS A 567 -23.19 13.42 12.99
CA HIS A 567 -22.51 13.77 11.75
C HIS A 567 -21.67 15.04 11.92
N THR A 568 -20.46 15.03 11.37
CA THR A 568 -19.58 16.19 11.28
C THR A 568 -19.71 16.83 9.90
N PHE A 569 -20.14 18.08 9.87
CA PHE A 569 -20.39 18.82 8.64
C PHE A 569 -19.11 19.48 8.13
N ALA A 570 -18.71 19.20 6.89
CA ALA A 570 -17.48 19.76 6.32
C ALA A 570 -17.62 21.19 5.77
N ASP A 571 -18.85 21.66 5.49
CA ASP A 571 -19.16 22.99 4.97
C ASP A 571 -20.41 23.58 5.64
N ASP A 572 -20.59 24.89 5.55
CA ASP A 572 -21.84 25.57 5.88
C ASP A 572 -23.02 24.96 5.09
N ARG A 573 -24.01 24.42 5.80
CA ARG A 573 -25.23 23.86 5.20
C ARG A 573 -26.47 24.64 5.62
N GLU A 574 -27.26 25.09 4.63
CA GLU A 574 -28.56 25.70 4.89
C GLU A 574 -29.61 24.61 5.14
N THR A 575 -30.22 24.63 6.33
CA THR A 575 -31.33 23.73 6.72
C THR A 575 -31.10 22.25 6.40
N PRO A 576 -29.96 21.66 6.82
CA PRO A 576 -29.75 20.22 6.64
C PRO A 576 -30.83 19.44 7.41
N THR A 577 -31.27 18.31 6.88
CA THR A 577 -32.29 17.47 7.51
C THR A 577 -31.79 16.06 7.74
N LEU A 578 -32.18 15.49 8.87
CA LEU A 578 -31.92 14.12 9.26
C LEU A 578 -33.21 13.31 9.12
N THR A 579 -33.15 12.18 8.43
CA THR A 579 -34.25 11.23 8.30
C THR A 579 -33.94 10.00 9.14
N ILE A 580 -34.76 9.73 10.16
CA ILE A 580 -34.66 8.55 11.04
C ILE A 580 -35.85 7.63 10.72
N PRO A 581 -35.63 6.46 10.11
CA PRO A 581 -36.68 5.48 9.91
C PRO A 581 -36.83 4.58 11.14
N PHE A 582 -38.06 4.37 11.58
CA PHE A 582 -38.44 3.42 12.61
C PHE A 582 -38.87 2.09 11.99
N SER A 583 -38.50 0.99 12.65
CA SER A 583 -38.69 -0.37 12.18
C SER A 583 -40.15 -0.81 12.04
N THR A 584 -41.05 -0.25 12.85
CA THR A 584 -42.51 -0.46 12.77
C THR A 584 -43.25 0.84 13.06
N HIS A 585 -44.58 0.84 12.96
CA HIS A 585 -45.39 2.02 13.21
C HIS A 585 -45.18 2.57 14.64
N ILE A 586 -44.79 3.83 14.73
CA ILE A 586 -44.66 4.62 15.94
C ILE A 586 -45.90 5.46 16.12
N TYR A 587 -46.57 5.27 17.26
CA TYR A 587 -47.78 6.00 17.62
C TYR A 587 -47.46 7.33 18.33
N GLU A 588 -46.32 7.42 19.03
CA GLU A 588 -45.91 8.63 19.76
C GLU A 588 -44.38 8.80 19.74
N ILE A 589 -43.90 10.00 19.37
CA ILE A 589 -42.51 10.43 19.56
C ILE A 589 -42.37 11.02 20.96
N ARG A 590 -41.45 10.48 21.76
CA ARG A 590 -41.24 10.88 23.15
C ARG A 590 -40.28 12.04 23.28
N GLU A 591 -39.14 11.93 22.62
CA GLU A 591 -38.15 12.99 22.59
C GLU A 591 -37.41 13.06 21.26
N VAL A 592 -36.99 14.28 20.92
CA VAL A 592 -36.00 14.59 19.89
C VAL A 592 -35.09 15.63 20.51
N GLU A 593 -33.82 15.31 20.70
CA GLU A 593 -32.81 16.19 21.30
C GLU A 593 -31.60 16.32 20.35
N THR A 594 -30.93 17.47 20.37
CA THR A 594 -29.68 17.71 19.65
C THR A 594 -28.54 18.05 20.60
N SER A 595 -27.31 17.69 20.23
CA SER A 595 -26.08 18.14 20.88
C SER A 595 -25.07 18.57 19.81
N VAL A 596 -24.52 19.77 19.96
CA VAL A 596 -23.55 20.34 19.01
C VAL A 596 -22.16 20.31 19.65
N ASN A 597 -21.18 19.76 18.93
CA ASN A 597 -19.77 19.66 19.33
C ASN A 597 -19.56 19.00 20.71
N GLY A 598 -20.39 18.01 21.06
CA GLY A 598 -20.35 17.33 22.35
C GLY A 598 -20.85 18.17 23.54
N GLY A 599 -21.66 19.19 23.26
CA GLY A 599 -22.34 20.02 24.26
C GLY A 599 -23.45 19.29 25.04
N SER A 600 -24.20 20.04 25.84
CA SER A 600 -25.40 19.49 26.49
C SER A 600 -26.50 19.20 25.47
N TRP A 601 -27.23 18.11 25.66
CA TRP A 601 -28.44 17.81 24.91
C TRP A 601 -29.52 18.88 25.15
N GLU A 602 -30.12 19.35 24.07
CA GLU A 602 -31.21 20.33 24.07
C GLU A 602 -32.39 19.78 23.27
N SER A 603 -33.62 19.96 23.78
CA SER A 603 -34.82 19.48 23.09
C SER A 603 -35.09 20.26 21.81
N VAL A 604 -35.33 19.54 20.71
CA VAL A 604 -35.72 20.09 19.41
C VAL A 604 -37.19 20.43 19.43
N SER A 605 -37.53 21.65 19.03
CA SER A 605 -38.91 22.13 18.99
C SER A 605 -39.75 21.34 17.97
N SER A 606 -41.03 21.11 18.28
CA SER A 606 -41.94 20.26 17.48
C SER A 606 -42.33 20.84 16.12
N ASP A 607 -41.89 22.04 15.78
CA ASP A 607 -42.00 22.63 14.44
C ASP A 607 -40.81 22.30 13.53
N ARG A 608 -39.75 21.69 14.08
CA ARG A 608 -38.52 21.29 13.38
C ARG A 608 -38.39 19.78 13.18
N TRP A 609 -39.44 19.03 13.47
CA TRP A 609 -39.48 17.62 13.13
C TRP A 609 -40.89 17.17 12.77
N GLU A 610 -41.00 16.13 11.95
CA GLU A 610 -42.26 15.56 11.50
C GLU A 610 -42.15 14.02 11.41
N LEU A 611 -43.10 13.30 12.01
CA LEU A 611 -43.25 11.86 11.80
C LEU A 611 -44.20 11.61 10.62
N GLN A 612 -43.65 11.18 9.49
CA GLN A 612 -44.36 10.87 8.26
C GLN A 612 -44.76 9.40 8.22
N ASN A 613 -46.01 9.13 7.81
CA ASN A 613 -46.60 7.79 7.67
C ASN A 613 -46.51 6.89 8.93
N GLY A 614 -46.16 7.48 10.08
CA GLY A 614 -45.95 6.78 11.35
C GLY A 614 -44.64 6.01 11.46
N THR A 615 -43.73 6.10 10.49
CA THR A 615 -42.48 5.31 10.49
C THR A 615 -41.24 6.12 10.12
N THR A 616 -41.38 7.34 9.60
CA THR A 616 -40.22 8.12 9.12
C THR A 616 -40.18 9.47 9.80
N LEU A 617 -39.23 9.68 10.69
CA LEU A 617 -39.04 10.94 11.39
C LEU A 617 -38.05 11.82 10.62
N LEU A 618 -38.50 12.97 10.16
CA LEU A 618 -37.65 14.00 9.57
C LEU A 618 -37.32 15.05 10.64
N VAL A 619 -36.05 15.41 10.80
CA VAL A 619 -35.57 16.39 11.79
C VAL A 619 -34.72 17.44 11.08
N GLU A 620 -35.10 18.72 11.16
CA GLU A 620 -34.27 19.83 10.69
C GLU A 620 -33.13 20.09 11.67
N LEU A 621 -31.90 20.19 11.18
CA LEU A 621 -30.66 20.36 11.94
C LEU A 621 -30.19 21.83 11.92
N ASP A 622 -29.51 22.23 13.00
CA ASP A 622 -29.04 23.60 13.27
C ASP A 622 -27.96 23.53 14.34
N ASP A 623 -26.94 24.38 14.26
CA ASP A 623 -25.84 24.46 15.24
C ASP A 623 -26.19 25.28 16.50
N GLY A 624 -27.38 25.92 16.49
CA GLY A 624 -27.92 26.65 17.63
C GLY A 624 -27.35 28.05 17.83
N ASP A 625 -26.60 28.59 16.86
CA ASP A 625 -26.06 29.94 16.91
C ASP A 625 -27.12 31.04 16.63
N GLY A 626 -28.28 30.63 16.10
CA GLY A 626 -29.46 31.45 15.87
C GLY A 626 -29.66 31.93 14.42
N ASP A 627 -28.89 31.44 13.46
CA ASP A 627 -29.04 31.79 12.04
C ASP A 627 -29.69 30.70 11.17
N GLY A 628 -29.93 29.51 11.71
CA GLY A 628 -30.69 28.43 11.07
C GLY A 628 -29.88 27.58 10.09
N LYS A 629 -28.55 27.52 10.26
CA LYS A 629 -27.65 26.64 9.49
C LYS A 629 -26.80 25.77 10.43
N VAL A 630 -25.97 24.94 9.80
CA VAL A 630 -24.89 24.24 10.49
C VAL A 630 -23.59 24.70 9.85
N ASP A 631 -22.69 25.27 10.66
CA ASP A 631 -21.37 25.75 10.24
C ASP A 631 -20.40 24.61 9.86
N ALA A 632 -19.46 24.94 8.97
CA ALA A 632 -18.35 24.05 8.65
C ALA A 632 -17.53 23.67 9.90
N GLY A 633 -17.28 22.37 10.07
CA GLY A 633 -16.55 21.77 11.19
C GLY A 633 -17.42 21.39 12.39
N ASP A 634 -18.70 21.77 12.41
CA ASP A 634 -19.60 21.44 13.51
C ASP A 634 -20.06 19.98 13.44
N THR A 635 -20.04 19.33 14.60
CA THR A 635 -20.61 18.00 14.79
C THR A 635 -21.97 18.12 15.43
N VAL A 636 -23.02 17.70 14.73
CA VAL A 636 -24.39 17.68 15.27
C VAL A 636 -24.77 16.24 15.57
N ALA A 637 -25.10 15.98 16.82
CA ALA A 637 -25.67 14.72 17.27
C ALA A 637 -27.17 14.88 17.54
N VAL A 638 -27.96 13.84 17.24
CA VAL A 638 -29.40 13.76 17.43
C VAL A 638 -29.75 12.51 18.22
N HIS A 639 -30.55 12.67 19.27
CA HIS A 639 -31.17 11.57 20.01
C HIS A 639 -32.67 11.60 19.76
N ALA A 640 -33.27 10.49 19.33
CA ALA A 640 -34.71 10.39 19.11
C ALA A 640 -35.28 9.09 19.68
N SER A 641 -36.44 9.15 20.33
CA SER A 641 -37.15 7.96 20.86
C SER A 641 -38.65 7.97 20.55
N GLY A 642 -39.20 6.79 20.22
CA GLY A 642 -40.60 6.60 19.81
C GLY A 642 -41.21 5.31 20.35
N TYR A 643 -42.53 5.31 20.60
CA TYR A 643 -43.28 4.18 21.11
C TYR A 643 -44.10 3.44 20.05
N LYS A 644 -44.07 2.10 20.10
CA LYS A 644 -44.78 1.16 19.22
C LYS A 644 -46.19 0.78 19.72
N ILE A 645 -46.66 1.45 20.76
CA ILE A 645 -47.95 1.19 21.43
C ILE A 645 -48.83 2.44 21.38
N ASP A 646 -50.14 2.24 21.30
CA ASP A 646 -51.12 3.32 21.38
C ASP A 646 -51.82 3.29 22.75
N VAL A 647 -51.43 4.16 23.67
CA VAL A 647 -52.01 4.20 25.01
C VAL A 647 -53.19 5.14 25.03
N ARG A 648 -54.40 4.59 25.17
CA ARG A 648 -55.63 5.41 25.20
C ARG A 648 -56.17 5.53 26.60
N ASN A 649 -56.61 6.73 26.96
CA ASN A 649 -57.21 7.03 28.26
C ASN A 649 -56.30 6.76 29.48
N GLY A 650 -54.97 6.77 29.32
CA GLY A 650 -53.98 6.61 30.39
C GLY A 650 -52.55 6.94 29.92
N ASP A 651 -51.56 6.56 30.73
CA ASP A 651 -50.12 6.68 30.45
C ASP A 651 -49.36 5.58 31.21
N LEU A 652 -48.20 5.17 30.69
CA LEU A 652 -47.40 4.08 31.25
C LEU A 652 -45.89 4.28 31.03
N THR A 653 -45.11 3.58 31.85
CA THR A 653 -43.64 3.52 31.77
C THR A 653 -43.21 2.07 31.56
N VAL A 654 -42.35 1.81 30.58
CA VAL A 654 -41.68 0.50 30.43
C VAL A 654 -40.56 0.38 31.47
N LEU A 655 -40.58 -0.66 32.30
CA LEU A 655 -39.61 -0.89 33.38
C LEU A 655 -38.51 -1.89 33.01
N ASP A 656 -38.86 -2.98 32.34
CA ASP A 656 -37.92 -4.00 31.85
C ASP A 656 -38.35 -4.38 30.43
N PRO A 657 -37.67 -3.90 29.40
CA PRO A 657 -38.08 -4.17 28.03
C PRO A 657 -37.72 -5.58 27.56
N THR A 658 -38.30 -5.98 26.44
CA THR A 658 -37.93 -7.21 25.72
C THR A 658 -36.49 -7.11 25.21
N THR A 659 -35.69 -8.16 25.36
CA THR A 659 -34.33 -8.15 24.81
C THR A 659 -34.36 -8.38 23.28
N PRO A 660 -33.49 -7.72 22.50
CA PRO A 660 -33.50 -7.79 21.03
C PRO A 660 -33.29 -9.21 20.46
N ASP A 661 -32.64 -10.10 21.21
CA ASP A 661 -32.40 -11.49 20.86
C ASP A 661 -33.57 -12.43 21.20
N ASP A 662 -34.60 -11.92 21.89
CA ASP A 662 -35.76 -12.72 22.26
C ASP A 662 -36.73 -12.84 21.09
N SER A 663 -37.01 -14.09 20.70
CA SER A 663 -37.98 -14.43 19.64
C SER A 663 -39.43 -14.05 19.99
N THR A 664 -39.69 -13.61 21.22
CA THR A 664 -41.03 -13.25 21.72
C THR A 664 -41.00 -11.93 22.47
N LEU A 665 -42.11 -11.17 22.40
CA LEU A 665 -42.33 -10.00 23.24
C LEU A 665 -42.37 -10.42 24.73
N ASP A 666 -41.60 -9.76 25.59
CA ASP A 666 -41.66 -9.91 27.06
C ASP A 666 -41.22 -8.62 27.75
N SER A 667 -42.17 -7.69 27.94
CA SER A 667 -41.89 -6.37 28.53
C SER A 667 -42.64 -6.17 29.86
N GLU A 668 -41.93 -5.75 30.90
CA GLU A 668 -42.48 -5.28 32.18
C GLU A 668 -42.82 -3.79 32.13
N VAL A 669 -44.02 -3.45 32.58
CA VAL A 669 -44.62 -2.13 32.43
C VAL A 669 -45.21 -1.68 33.75
N ARG A 670 -45.10 -0.39 34.06
CA ARG A 670 -45.81 0.30 35.15
C ARG A 670 -46.89 1.19 34.58
N LEU A 671 -48.10 1.09 35.11
CA LEU A 671 -49.18 2.00 34.79
C LEU A 671 -49.02 3.32 35.58
N ASP A 672 -48.80 4.44 34.89
CA ASP A 672 -48.56 5.73 35.54
C ASP A 672 -49.86 6.46 35.86
N PHE A 673 -50.87 6.39 34.99
CA PHE A 673 -52.25 6.71 35.34
C PHE A 673 -53.24 6.09 34.35
N ARG A 674 -54.52 6.00 34.73
CA ARG A 674 -55.61 5.57 33.84
C ARG A 674 -56.93 6.28 34.13
N THR A 675 -57.80 6.31 33.14
CA THR A 675 -59.20 6.72 33.25
C THR A 675 -60.15 5.62 32.74
N THR A 676 -61.45 5.87 32.71
CA THR A 676 -62.45 4.87 32.26
C THR A 676 -62.28 4.63 30.75
N GLY A 677 -62.27 3.37 30.33
CA GLY A 677 -61.99 3.00 28.93
C GLY A 677 -60.50 2.96 28.59
N PHE A 678 -59.64 2.73 29.58
CA PHE A 678 -58.21 2.50 29.34
C PHE A 678 -57.97 1.18 28.61
N GLU A 679 -57.18 1.28 27.55
CA GLU A 679 -56.77 0.21 26.64
C GLU A 679 -55.39 0.55 26.07
N ILE A 680 -54.67 -0.49 25.62
CA ILE A 680 -53.35 -0.37 25.01
C ILE A 680 -53.42 -1.04 23.64
N GLY A 681 -53.28 -0.27 22.56
CA GLY A 681 -53.11 -0.81 21.23
C GLY A 681 -51.74 -1.46 21.10
N VAL A 682 -51.70 -2.76 20.80
CA VAL A 682 -50.47 -3.58 20.82
C VAL A 682 -50.10 -4.20 19.47
N ALA A 683 -50.93 -3.98 18.43
CA ALA A 683 -50.70 -4.50 17.08
C ALA A 683 -49.39 -4.00 16.43
N GLY A 684 -48.85 -2.85 16.85
CA GLY A 684 -47.58 -2.30 16.35
C GLY A 684 -46.31 -2.94 16.93
N THR A 685 -46.45 -3.87 17.87
CA THR A 685 -45.33 -4.54 18.55
C THR A 685 -44.83 -5.78 17.80
N TRP A 686 -43.71 -6.37 18.23
CA TRP A 686 -43.16 -7.59 17.63
C TRP A 686 -44.14 -8.76 17.76
N LEU A 687 -44.40 -9.49 16.67
CA LEU A 687 -45.47 -10.49 16.57
C LEU A 687 -46.87 -9.89 16.87
N GLY A 688 -47.10 -8.67 16.38
CA GLY A 688 -48.33 -7.89 16.54
C GLY A 688 -49.62 -8.60 16.08
N ASP A 689 -49.50 -9.67 15.29
CA ASP A 689 -50.58 -10.54 14.82
C ASP A 689 -50.92 -11.69 15.80
N ARG A 690 -50.07 -11.94 16.80
CA ARG A 690 -50.29 -12.95 17.85
C ARG A 690 -51.10 -12.36 19.01
N VAL A 691 -51.92 -13.19 19.65
CA VAL A 691 -52.75 -12.79 20.78
C VAL A 691 -51.87 -12.36 21.96
N HIS A 692 -52.00 -11.10 22.36
CA HIS A 692 -51.31 -10.54 23.53
C HIS A 692 -52.02 -10.90 24.82
N TYR A 693 -51.27 -11.06 25.90
CA TYR A 693 -51.81 -11.23 27.24
C TYR A 693 -50.84 -10.71 28.31
N THR A 694 -51.35 -10.51 29.53
CA THR A 694 -50.53 -10.11 30.66
C THR A 694 -50.20 -11.26 31.58
N TYR A 695 -49.08 -11.15 32.29
CA TYR A 695 -48.74 -12.06 33.36
C TYR A 695 -47.87 -11.37 34.42
N GLU A 696 -47.69 -12.01 35.58
CA GLU A 696 -46.99 -11.43 36.73
C GLU A 696 -47.57 -10.08 37.18
N GLU A 697 -48.89 -9.94 37.11
CA GLU A 697 -49.61 -8.75 37.55
C GLU A 697 -49.42 -8.49 39.05
N SER A 698 -49.16 -7.23 39.41
CA SER A 698 -49.02 -6.81 40.81
C SER A 698 -50.35 -6.82 41.58
N TRP A 699 -51.49 -6.93 40.87
CA TRP A 699 -52.83 -6.94 41.44
C TRP A 699 -53.47 -8.34 41.47
N SER A 700 -54.50 -8.50 42.29
CA SER A 700 -55.28 -9.73 42.39
C SER A 700 -56.49 -9.71 41.46
N GLU A 701 -56.93 -10.87 40.98
CA GLU A 701 -58.07 -11.00 40.05
C GLU A 701 -57.79 -10.30 38.70
N ALA A 702 -56.62 -10.59 38.12
CA ALA A 702 -56.35 -10.31 36.72
C ALA A 702 -57.40 -10.99 35.84
N ASP A 703 -57.93 -10.22 34.89
CA ASP A 703 -59.03 -10.59 34.00
C ASP A 703 -58.79 -9.90 32.64
N GLU A 704 -57.54 -9.89 32.21
CA GLU A 704 -57.09 -9.26 30.98
C GLU A 704 -57.75 -9.89 29.76
N TYR A 705 -57.99 -9.10 28.73
CA TYR A 705 -58.41 -9.63 27.45
C TYR A 705 -57.94 -8.69 26.35
N VAL A 706 -57.76 -9.24 25.16
CA VAL A 706 -57.60 -8.44 23.95
C VAL A 706 -58.90 -8.43 23.17
N VAL A 707 -59.23 -7.30 22.56
CA VAL A 707 -60.23 -7.21 21.50
C VAL A 707 -59.49 -7.13 20.18
N ILE A 708 -59.82 -8.02 19.25
CA ILE A 708 -59.19 -8.12 17.93
C ILE A 708 -60.25 -7.88 16.88
N ASP A 709 -60.03 -6.92 15.99
CA ASP A 709 -60.96 -6.64 14.89
C ASP A 709 -60.60 -7.38 13.60
N ALA A 710 -61.43 -7.21 12.57
CA ALA A 710 -61.23 -7.87 11.27
C ALA A 710 -60.05 -7.30 10.44
N ASP A 711 -59.50 -6.14 10.82
CA ASP A 711 -58.32 -5.55 10.19
C ASP A 711 -57.01 -6.01 10.89
N GLY A 712 -57.13 -6.69 12.04
CA GLY A 712 -56.02 -7.26 12.81
C GLY A 712 -55.52 -6.35 13.94
N ASP A 713 -56.18 -5.22 14.18
CA ASP A 713 -55.86 -4.34 15.30
C ASP A 713 -56.21 -5.05 16.62
N GLN A 714 -55.33 -4.90 17.63
CA GLN A 714 -55.46 -5.54 18.94
C GLN A 714 -55.41 -4.48 20.04
N ASP A 715 -56.48 -4.40 20.83
CA ASP A 715 -56.58 -3.54 22.01
C ASP A 715 -56.55 -4.40 23.29
N LEU A 716 -55.49 -4.26 24.08
CA LEU A 716 -55.31 -4.94 25.36
C LEU A 716 -56.03 -4.19 26.48
N HIS A 717 -57.00 -4.85 27.09
CA HIS A 717 -57.77 -4.34 28.22
C HIS A 717 -57.31 -4.98 29.53
N LEU A 718 -57.04 -4.12 30.52
CA LEU A 718 -56.63 -4.51 31.86
C LEU A 718 -57.71 -4.11 32.88
N PRO A 719 -58.84 -4.83 32.97
CA PRO A 719 -59.79 -4.57 34.03
C PRO A 719 -59.12 -4.83 35.39
N ASN A 720 -59.52 -4.05 36.40
CA ASN A 720 -59.00 -4.10 37.78
C ASN A 720 -57.60 -3.51 38.04
N ALA A 721 -56.76 -3.26 37.02
CA ALA A 721 -55.47 -2.57 37.20
C ALA A 721 -55.62 -1.11 37.69
N GLN A 722 -54.71 -0.64 38.54
CA GLN A 722 -54.69 0.71 39.13
C GLN A 722 -53.38 1.46 38.86
N GLU A 723 -53.40 2.78 39.06
CA GLU A 723 -52.19 3.60 39.02
C GLU A 723 -51.12 3.05 39.98
N GLY A 724 -49.90 2.89 39.46
CA GLY A 724 -48.75 2.33 40.15
C GLY A 724 -48.61 0.80 40.06
N ASP A 725 -49.59 0.10 39.50
CA ASP A 725 -49.49 -1.34 39.27
C ASP A 725 -48.47 -1.68 38.17
N THR A 726 -47.88 -2.87 38.26
CA THR A 726 -46.91 -3.41 37.31
C THR A 726 -47.39 -4.74 36.74
N PHE A 727 -47.06 -5.01 35.48
CA PHE A 727 -47.40 -6.24 34.77
C PHE A 727 -46.40 -6.51 33.66
N ARG A 728 -46.30 -7.76 33.20
CA ARG A 728 -45.59 -8.12 31.98
C ARG A 728 -46.56 -8.38 30.84
N VAL A 729 -46.18 -8.04 29.61
CA VAL A 729 -46.93 -8.32 28.39
C VAL A 729 -46.13 -9.23 27.47
N THR A 730 -46.79 -10.26 26.95
CA THR A 730 -46.21 -11.22 26.00
C THR A 730 -47.30 -11.77 25.07
N THR A 731 -46.94 -12.66 24.13
CA THR A 731 -47.86 -13.26 23.17
C THR A 731 -47.92 -14.78 23.31
N ILE A 732 -49.07 -15.37 23.00
CA ILE A 732 -49.18 -16.83 22.75
C ILE A 732 -49.04 -17.09 21.25
N PRO A 733 -48.59 -18.29 20.81
CA PRO A 733 -48.42 -18.61 19.39
C PRO A 733 -49.76 -18.90 18.70
N LEU A 734 -50.75 -18.04 18.89
CA LEU A 734 -52.10 -18.09 18.35
C LEU A 734 -52.42 -16.74 17.72
N GLU A 735 -52.88 -16.77 16.47
CA GLU A 735 -53.56 -15.67 15.80
C GLU A 735 -55.06 -15.98 15.77
N ALA A 736 -55.89 -14.95 15.97
CA ALA A 736 -57.34 -15.04 15.89
C ALA A 736 -57.88 -13.95 14.97
N GLU A 737 -58.42 -14.35 13.83
CA GLU A 737 -58.86 -13.45 12.76
C GLU A 737 -60.39 -13.58 12.59
N PRO A 738 -61.19 -12.61 13.08
CA PRO A 738 -62.63 -12.61 12.87
C PRO A 738 -62.96 -12.25 11.40
N SER A 739 -63.87 -13.00 10.78
CA SER A 739 -64.25 -12.80 9.36
C SER A 739 -64.97 -11.46 9.12
N SER A 740 -65.55 -10.89 10.18
CA SER A 740 -66.16 -9.56 10.24
C SER A 740 -66.26 -9.15 11.71
N GLY A 741 -66.43 -7.85 12.00
CA GLY A 741 -66.64 -7.40 13.37
C GLY A 741 -65.37 -7.51 14.22
N ASP A 742 -65.50 -8.09 15.40
CA ASP A 742 -64.46 -8.18 16.41
C ASP A 742 -64.65 -9.39 17.33
N VAL A 743 -63.57 -9.82 17.97
CA VAL A 743 -63.57 -10.94 18.93
C VAL A 743 -62.79 -10.57 20.18
N SER A 744 -63.33 -10.94 21.34
CA SER A 744 -62.60 -10.85 22.61
C SER A 744 -61.87 -12.15 22.90
N VAL A 745 -60.57 -12.09 23.19
CA VAL A 745 -59.74 -13.25 23.53
C VAL A 745 -59.13 -13.07 24.92
N HIS A 746 -59.43 -14.00 25.83
CA HIS A 746 -58.80 -14.09 27.15
C HIS A 746 -57.95 -15.36 27.25
N VAL A 747 -56.68 -15.23 27.65
CA VAL A 747 -55.73 -16.36 27.74
C VAL A 747 -55.77 -16.98 29.13
N ALA A 748 -56.43 -18.13 29.25
CA ALA A 748 -56.59 -18.81 30.54
C ALA A 748 -55.36 -19.65 30.94
N ASN A 749 -54.66 -20.24 29.99
CA ASN A 749 -53.42 -20.97 30.24
C ASN A 749 -52.51 -21.01 28.99
N PRO A 750 -51.38 -20.29 28.98
CA PRO A 750 -50.48 -20.22 27.83
C PRO A 750 -49.65 -21.52 27.63
N ASP A 751 -49.22 -22.18 28.71
CA ASP A 751 -48.42 -23.43 28.66
C ASP A 751 -49.19 -24.63 28.08
N ASP A 752 -50.52 -24.53 28.07
CA ASP A 752 -51.45 -25.53 27.59
C ASP A 752 -52.57 -24.78 26.85
N PRO A 753 -52.36 -24.39 25.58
CA PRO A 753 -52.96 -23.23 24.93
C PRO A 753 -54.48 -23.25 25.06
N THR A 754 -54.95 -22.61 26.13
CA THR A 754 -56.33 -22.55 26.57
C THR A 754 -56.74 -21.10 26.61
N PHE A 755 -57.76 -20.74 25.84
CA PHE A 755 -58.23 -19.38 25.67
C PHE A 755 -59.75 -19.37 25.60
N THR A 756 -60.36 -18.25 25.94
CA THR A 756 -61.80 -18.03 25.85
C THR A 756 -62.07 -17.03 24.74
N LEU A 757 -62.94 -17.41 23.79
CA LEU A 757 -63.47 -16.48 22.78
C LEU A 757 -64.80 -15.92 23.29
N GLY A 758 -64.79 -14.64 23.66
CA GLY A 758 -65.96 -13.83 23.98
C GLY A 758 -66.44 -13.04 22.76
N PRO A 759 -67.70 -12.56 22.78
CA PRO A 759 -68.13 -11.57 21.80
C PRO A 759 -67.26 -10.32 21.89
N GLY A 760 -66.90 -9.73 20.76
CA GLY A 760 -66.28 -8.41 20.72
C GLY A 760 -67.27 -7.29 21.11
N GLU A 761 -66.89 -6.04 20.87
CA GLU A 761 -67.70 -4.86 21.20
C GLU A 761 -68.77 -4.54 20.13
N VAL A 762 -68.51 -4.90 18.87
CA VAL A 762 -69.34 -4.54 17.70
C VAL A 762 -70.36 -5.64 17.37
N SER A 763 -69.99 -6.89 17.63
CA SER A 763 -70.71 -8.08 17.18
C SER A 763 -70.84 -9.14 18.28
N SER A 764 -71.69 -10.15 18.07
CA SER A 764 -71.98 -11.17 19.09
C SER A 764 -72.03 -12.61 18.56
N SER A 765 -71.64 -12.79 17.28
CA SER A 765 -71.66 -14.07 16.57
C SER A 765 -70.87 -13.94 15.25
N ASP A 766 -69.54 -13.87 15.32
CA ASP A 766 -68.63 -13.91 14.18
C ASP A 766 -67.88 -15.24 14.08
N ASP A 767 -67.62 -15.66 12.84
CA ASP A 767 -66.75 -16.80 12.54
C ASP A 767 -65.28 -16.34 12.62
N VAL A 768 -64.50 -17.03 13.45
CA VAL A 768 -63.11 -16.69 13.77
C VAL A 768 -62.21 -17.80 13.22
N LEU A 769 -61.25 -17.42 12.39
CA LEU A 769 -60.16 -18.28 11.96
C LEU A 769 -59.04 -18.23 13.00
N LEU A 770 -58.62 -19.39 13.46
CA LEU A 770 -57.57 -19.53 14.47
C LEU A 770 -56.35 -20.18 13.82
N ARG A 771 -55.21 -19.49 13.80
CA ARG A 771 -53.94 -20.07 13.32
C ARG A 771 -53.00 -20.29 14.49
N TYR A 772 -52.57 -21.54 14.69
CA TYR A 772 -51.69 -21.92 15.80
C TYR A 772 -50.30 -22.28 15.29
N TYR A 773 -49.31 -21.46 15.68
CA TYR A 773 -47.91 -21.52 15.24
C TYR A 773 -47.03 -22.39 16.14
N GLY A 774 -47.57 -22.85 17.28
CA GLY A 774 -46.89 -23.82 18.14
C GLY A 774 -46.99 -25.28 17.64
N ALA A 775 -47.49 -25.48 16.42
CA ALA A 775 -47.69 -26.81 15.85
C ALA A 775 -46.41 -27.37 15.22
N THR A 776 -46.23 -28.69 15.30
CA THR A 776 -45.14 -29.39 14.60
C THR A 776 -45.64 -29.86 13.23
N SER A 777 -44.95 -29.48 12.16
CA SER A 777 -45.33 -29.84 10.79
C SER A 777 -45.53 -31.35 10.61
N GLY A 778 -46.64 -31.72 9.97
CA GLY A 778 -47.03 -33.11 9.71
C GLY A 778 -47.71 -33.84 10.89
N GLU A 779 -47.85 -33.20 12.06
CA GLU A 779 -48.64 -33.72 13.18
C GLU A 779 -50.08 -33.20 13.13
N SER A 780 -51.03 -34.04 13.56
CA SER A 780 -52.45 -33.65 13.64
C SER A 780 -52.76 -33.00 14.99
N TYR A 781 -53.50 -31.89 14.98
CA TYR A 781 -53.99 -31.19 16.16
C TYR A 781 -55.51 -31.16 16.19
N GLU A 782 -56.08 -30.96 17.38
CA GLU A 782 -57.52 -30.83 17.57
C GLU A 782 -57.89 -29.59 18.41
N LEU A 783 -58.92 -28.87 17.96
CA LEU A 783 -59.55 -27.80 18.72
C LEU A 783 -60.61 -28.42 19.65
N TYR A 784 -60.32 -28.47 20.95
CA TYR A 784 -61.19 -29.03 21.96
C TYR A 784 -61.97 -27.94 22.69
N SER A 785 -63.30 -27.97 22.60
CA SER A 785 -64.15 -27.12 23.44
C SER A 785 -64.19 -27.66 24.86
N VAL A 786 -63.58 -26.92 25.78
CA VAL A 786 -63.58 -27.22 27.22
C VAL A 786 -64.98 -27.01 27.80
N SER A 787 -65.66 -25.92 27.39
CA SER A 787 -67.00 -25.58 27.89
C SER A 787 -68.05 -26.63 27.49
N ARG A 788 -67.95 -27.23 26.30
CA ARG A 788 -68.90 -28.25 25.82
C ARG A 788 -68.40 -29.69 25.96
N GLY A 789 -67.14 -29.89 26.35
CA GLY A 789 -66.54 -31.20 26.56
C GLY A 789 -66.42 -32.06 25.30
N ARG A 790 -66.13 -31.46 24.14
CA ARG A 790 -66.06 -32.16 22.84
C ARG A 790 -64.99 -31.58 21.93
N VAL A 791 -64.44 -32.41 21.03
CA VAL A 791 -63.62 -31.94 19.89
C VAL A 791 -64.54 -31.24 18.89
N LEU A 792 -64.17 -30.04 18.48
CA LEU A 792 -64.86 -29.31 17.40
C LEU A 792 -64.27 -29.68 16.05
N GLU A 793 -62.94 -29.63 15.94
CA GLU A 793 -62.23 -29.79 14.68
C GLU A 793 -60.90 -30.52 14.89
N LYS A 794 -60.45 -31.21 13.83
CA LYS A 794 -59.12 -31.81 13.72
C LYS A 794 -58.50 -31.36 12.41
N SER A 795 -57.25 -30.91 12.45
CA SER A 795 -56.52 -30.42 11.29
C SER A 795 -55.06 -30.84 11.38
N ASP A 796 -54.42 -31.02 10.23
CA ASP A 796 -53.00 -31.37 10.13
C ASP A 796 -52.19 -30.07 10.02
N ALA A 797 -51.06 -30.00 10.73
CA ALA A 797 -50.17 -28.84 10.66
C ALA A 797 -49.34 -28.86 9.37
N ASP A 798 -49.33 -27.75 8.64
CA ASP A 798 -48.44 -27.53 7.51
C ASP A 798 -47.04 -27.10 8.00
N ALA A 799 -46.21 -26.48 7.15
CA ALA A 799 -44.85 -26.07 7.53
C ALA A 799 -44.83 -24.95 8.58
N GLU A 800 -45.89 -24.16 8.68
CA GLU A 800 -45.93 -22.92 9.46
C GLU A 800 -46.92 -22.93 10.63
N ALA A 801 -48.14 -23.45 10.43
CA ALA A 801 -49.20 -23.43 11.43
C ALA A 801 -50.24 -24.55 11.24
N VAL A 802 -51.16 -24.68 12.19
CA VAL A 802 -52.42 -25.43 12.04
C VAL A 802 -53.62 -24.49 12.19
N GLU A 803 -54.58 -24.61 11.29
CA GLU A 803 -55.77 -23.75 11.24
C GLU A 803 -57.02 -24.44 11.80
N PHE A 804 -57.87 -23.67 12.50
CA PHE A 804 -59.18 -24.09 12.97
C PHE A 804 -60.22 -22.98 12.77
N SER A 805 -61.50 -23.35 12.64
CA SER A 805 -62.62 -22.41 12.64
C SER A 805 -63.42 -22.52 13.94
N ALA A 806 -63.69 -21.38 14.57
CA ALA A 806 -64.57 -21.25 15.73
C ALA A 806 -65.61 -20.14 15.50
N THR A 807 -66.63 -20.08 16.36
CA THR A 807 -67.54 -18.93 16.43
C THR A 807 -67.38 -18.35 17.84
N ASP A 808 -67.34 -17.03 17.95
CA ASP A 808 -67.34 -16.36 19.25
C ASP A 808 -68.64 -16.66 20.05
N GLY A 809 -68.58 -16.60 21.38
CA GLY A 809 -69.76 -16.90 22.19
C GLY A 809 -69.53 -17.29 23.66
N GLU A 810 -68.52 -16.71 24.30
CA GLU A 810 -68.06 -17.04 25.66
C GLU A 810 -67.74 -18.54 25.82
N GLU A 811 -66.89 -19.06 24.92
CA GLU A 811 -66.50 -20.46 24.91
C GLU A 811 -64.99 -20.62 25.13
N THR A 812 -64.62 -21.52 26.05
CA THR A 812 -63.21 -21.84 26.33
C THR A 812 -62.77 -22.99 25.46
N PHE A 813 -61.71 -22.76 24.70
CA PHE A 813 -61.07 -23.72 23.81
C PHE A 813 -59.70 -24.13 24.33
N ARG A 814 -59.25 -25.30 23.88
CA ARG A 814 -57.90 -25.81 24.11
C ARG A 814 -57.39 -26.49 22.84
N ILE A 815 -56.20 -26.10 22.38
CA ILE A 815 -55.51 -26.77 21.26
C ILE A 815 -54.62 -27.88 21.83
N ARG A 816 -54.67 -29.09 21.24
CA ARG A 816 -53.82 -30.22 21.66
C ARG A 816 -53.55 -31.19 20.51
N GLY A 817 -52.48 -31.98 20.61
CA GLY A 817 -52.20 -33.04 19.63
C GLY A 817 -53.33 -34.08 19.57
N ALA A 818 -53.71 -34.50 18.37
CA ALA A 818 -54.79 -35.43 18.14
C ALA A 818 -54.41 -36.83 18.63
N THR A 819 -55.29 -37.47 19.40
CA THR A 819 -55.05 -38.85 19.90
C THR A 819 -55.38 -39.89 18.82
N SER A 820 -54.50 -40.89 18.64
CA SER A 820 -54.59 -41.94 17.60
C SER A 820 -55.67 -43.00 17.82
N ASP A 821 -56.76 -42.69 18.53
CA ASP A 821 -57.88 -43.62 18.78
C ASP A 821 -59.20 -42.85 18.74
N ASP A 822 -59.76 -42.69 17.54
CA ASP A 822 -61.19 -42.87 17.26
C ASP A 822 -61.45 -42.67 15.76
N SER A 823 -61.16 -43.73 15.00
CA SER A 823 -61.55 -43.83 13.59
C SER A 823 -63.02 -44.26 13.49
N SER A 824 -63.90 -43.32 13.14
CA SER A 824 -65.27 -43.64 12.72
C SER A 824 -65.33 -43.67 11.19
N GLY A 825 -65.18 -44.86 10.58
CA GLY A 825 -65.19 -44.94 9.10
C GLY A 825 -64.95 -46.31 8.45
N GLY A 826 -65.71 -47.32 8.87
CA GLY A 826 -66.06 -48.58 8.18
C GLY A 826 -65.23 -49.15 6.99
N GLY A 827 -64.76 -50.40 7.14
CA GLY A 827 -65.05 -51.44 6.15
C GLY A 827 -63.91 -52.27 5.54
N THR A 828 -63.61 -53.40 6.20
CA THR A 828 -63.27 -54.75 5.66
C THR A 828 -61.91 -55.02 4.98
N GLY A 829 -61.14 -55.99 5.51
CA GLY A 829 -60.04 -56.60 4.72
C GLY A 829 -58.95 -57.52 5.34
N ILE A 830 -59.22 -58.34 6.36
CA ILE A 830 -58.65 -59.71 6.57
C ILE A 830 -57.10 -59.93 6.71
N GLY A 831 -56.71 -60.40 7.92
CA GLY A 831 -55.66 -61.43 8.19
C GLY A 831 -54.21 -60.91 8.30
N GLY A 832 -53.36 -61.31 9.25
CA GLY A 832 -53.37 -62.32 10.30
C GLY A 832 -51.93 -62.79 10.57
N GLY A 833 -51.44 -62.68 11.82
CA GLY A 833 -50.46 -63.61 12.42
C GLY A 833 -48.96 -63.25 12.50
N GLY A 834 -48.43 -63.30 13.73
CA GLY A 834 -47.07 -63.80 14.11
C GLY A 834 -45.94 -62.76 14.17
N SER A 835 -45.43 -62.35 15.35
CA SER A 835 -44.35 -62.97 16.19
C SER A 835 -42.98 -62.97 15.47
N TRP A 836 -41.87 -62.45 16.03
CA TRP A 836 -41.09 -62.99 17.16
C TRP A 836 -40.16 -61.96 17.85
N THR A 837 -39.90 -62.25 19.12
CA THR A 837 -38.95 -61.72 20.12
C THR A 837 -37.45 -61.74 19.76
N GLN A 838 -36.65 -60.84 20.35
CA GLN A 838 -35.43 -61.20 21.12
C GLN A 838 -34.93 -60.07 22.06
N ASN A 839 -34.52 -60.46 23.26
CA ASN A 839 -33.98 -59.62 24.36
C ASN A 839 -32.46 -59.32 24.19
N PRO A 840 -31.94 -58.28 24.88
CA PRO A 840 -30.57 -57.76 24.77
C PRO A 840 -29.57 -58.47 25.71
N PRO A 841 -28.24 -58.24 25.57
CA PRO A 841 -27.24 -58.73 26.51
C PRO A 841 -26.99 -57.74 27.67
N GLU A 842 -26.70 -58.33 28.82
CA GLU A 842 -26.52 -57.68 30.13
C GLU A 842 -25.15 -56.99 30.32
N THR A 843 -25.13 -55.94 31.14
CA THR A 843 -23.92 -55.39 31.80
C THR A 843 -24.11 -55.37 33.33
N THR A 844 -22.99 -55.49 34.04
CA THR A 844 -22.87 -55.99 35.42
C THR A 844 -23.11 -54.97 36.55
N LEU A 845 -23.69 -55.49 37.65
CA LEU A 845 -24.22 -54.85 38.88
C LEU A 845 -23.23 -54.14 39.85
N ARG A 846 -22.13 -53.54 39.38
CA ARG A 846 -21.29 -52.66 40.22
C ARG A 846 -21.24 -51.18 39.82
N ASP A 847 -21.84 -50.82 38.69
CA ASP A 847 -22.00 -49.42 38.24
C ASP A 847 -23.43 -48.87 38.45
N ALA A 848 -24.38 -49.68 38.90
CA ALA A 848 -25.79 -49.29 39.06
C ALA A 848 -26.12 -48.57 40.39
N GLY A 849 -25.20 -48.53 41.36
CA GLY A 849 -25.50 -48.04 42.71
C GLY A 849 -25.51 -46.51 42.86
N ILE A 850 -24.70 -45.80 42.09
CA ILE A 850 -24.57 -44.33 42.18
C ILE A 850 -25.67 -43.66 41.34
N VAL A 851 -25.88 -44.13 40.11
CA VAL A 851 -26.96 -43.65 39.23
C VAL A 851 -28.34 -43.89 39.85
N GLY A 852 -28.55 -45.03 40.52
CA GLY A 852 -29.80 -45.32 41.22
C GLY A 852 -30.11 -44.38 42.40
N GLY A 853 -29.09 -43.89 43.11
CA GLY A 853 -29.25 -42.90 44.18
C GLY A 853 -29.60 -41.50 43.65
N TRP A 854 -29.02 -41.11 42.52
CA TRP A 854 -29.25 -39.81 41.88
C TRP A 854 -30.62 -39.69 41.23
N VAL A 855 -31.08 -40.76 40.55
CA VAL A 855 -32.45 -40.83 40.02
C VAL A 855 -33.45 -40.71 41.17
N LEU A 856 -33.17 -41.30 42.34
CA LEU A 856 -34.04 -41.21 43.50
C LEU A 856 -34.09 -39.78 44.10
N LEU A 857 -32.97 -39.05 44.09
CA LEU A 857 -32.89 -37.66 44.57
C LEU A 857 -33.66 -36.70 43.66
N VAL A 858 -33.51 -36.85 42.34
CA VAL A 858 -34.23 -36.05 41.33
C VAL A 858 -35.73 -36.32 41.42
N VAL A 859 -36.13 -37.59 41.56
CA VAL A 859 -37.54 -37.96 41.75
C VAL A 859 -38.11 -37.39 43.06
N LEU A 860 -37.33 -37.37 44.15
CA LEU A 860 -37.75 -36.76 45.42
C LEU A 860 -37.85 -35.23 45.36
N LEU A 861 -36.96 -34.56 44.62
CA LEU A 861 -37.01 -33.11 44.39
C LEU A 861 -38.20 -32.72 43.53
N VAL A 862 -38.47 -33.46 42.44
CA VAL A 862 -39.67 -33.28 41.60
C VAL A 862 -40.96 -33.53 42.40
N ALA A 863 -40.97 -34.53 43.29
CA ALA A 863 -42.11 -34.80 44.17
C ALA A 863 -42.30 -33.73 45.27
N ALA A 864 -41.21 -33.11 45.76
CA ALA A 864 -41.25 -32.07 46.78
C ALA A 864 -41.70 -30.70 46.21
N THR A 865 -41.23 -30.34 45.01
CA THR A 865 -41.62 -29.09 44.32
C THR A 865 -42.99 -29.18 43.66
N GLY A 866 -43.52 -30.38 43.43
CA GLY A 866 -44.92 -30.59 43.06
C GLY A 866 -45.94 -30.20 44.15
N ARG A 867 -45.49 -29.86 45.37
CA ARG A 867 -46.34 -29.43 46.50
C ARG A 867 -46.08 -27.99 46.99
N SER A 868 -45.16 -27.23 46.38
CA SER A 868 -44.87 -25.83 46.72
C SER A 868 -45.54 -24.83 45.75
N SER A 869 -45.54 -23.54 46.08
CA SER A 869 -46.16 -22.45 45.28
C SER A 869 -45.34 -22.01 44.06
N VAL A 870 -44.27 -22.73 43.69
CA VAL A 870 -43.38 -22.37 42.56
C VAL A 870 -43.87 -23.04 41.28
N ARG A 871 -44.25 -22.27 40.26
CA ARG A 871 -44.74 -22.72 38.94
C ARG A 871 -43.94 -22.03 37.81
N GLY A 872 -44.04 -22.52 36.57
CA GLY A 872 -43.35 -21.95 35.41
C GLY A 872 -41.82 -22.14 35.35
N ARG A 873 -41.14 -21.31 34.56
CA ARG A 873 -39.66 -21.29 34.36
C ARG A 873 -38.82 -21.35 35.67
N PRO A 874 -39.18 -20.67 36.78
CA PRO A 874 -38.43 -20.74 38.04
C PRO A 874 -38.32 -22.15 38.63
N ARG A 875 -39.33 -23.00 38.39
CA ARG A 875 -39.35 -24.39 38.84
C ARG A 875 -38.32 -25.23 38.09
N TRP A 876 -38.17 -25.01 36.78
CA TRP A 876 -37.23 -25.72 35.93
C TRP A 876 -35.81 -25.17 36.05
N MET A 877 -35.64 -23.86 36.34
CA MET A 877 -34.34 -23.30 36.73
C MET A 877 -33.84 -23.83 38.07
N LEU A 878 -34.69 -24.00 39.10
CA LEU A 878 -34.29 -24.61 40.39
C LEU A 878 -33.90 -26.09 40.24
N VAL A 879 -34.65 -26.85 39.45
CA VAL A 879 -34.33 -28.26 39.15
C VAL A 879 -33.07 -28.34 38.28
N GLY A 880 -32.91 -27.46 37.29
CA GLY A 880 -31.75 -27.36 36.39
C GLY A 880 -30.47 -26.92 37.10
N ALA A 881 -30.53 -25.92 37.99
CA ALA A 881 -29.38 -25.40 38.73
C ALA A 881 -28.83 -26.42 39.75
N VAL A 882 -29.71 -27.17 40.44
CA VAL A 882 -29.28 -28.25 41.34
C VAL A 882 -28.72 -29.45 40.55
N SER A 883 -29.24 -29.69 39.33
CA SER A 883 -28.73 -30.72 38.42
C SER A 883 -27.36 -30.36 37.84
N ALA A 884 -27.17 -29.10 37.42
CA ALA A 884 -25.92 -28.58 36.88
C ALA A 884 -24.83 -28.42 37.97
N GLY A 885 -25.20 -27.95 39.17
CA GLY A 885 -24.30 -27.91 40.32
C GLY A 885 -23.83 -29.29 40.78
N SER A 886 -24.61 -30.34 40.51
CA SER A 886 -24.25 -31.73 40.81
C SER A 886 -23.39 -32.38 39.71
N ALA A 887 -23.51 -31.93 38.45
CA ALA A 887 -22.62 -32.34 37.36
C ALA A 887 -21.18 -31.85 37.57
N LEU A 888 -20.99 -30.66 38.16
CA LEU A 888 -19.66 -30.13 38.49
C LEU A 888 -18.95 -30.87 39.63
N LEU A 889 -19.68 -31.43 40.60
CA LEU A 889 -19.11 -32.31 41.64
C LEU A 889 -18.84 -33.76 41.15
N SER A 890 -19.38 -34.13 40.00
CA SER A 890 -19.17 -35.47 39.38
C SER A 890 -17.80 -35.59 38.72
N ILE A 891 -17.19 -34.45 38.35
CA ILE A 891 -15.85 -34.40 37.73
C ILE A 891 -14.74 -34.66 38.78
N GLU A 892 -14.91 -34.25 40.04
CA GLU A 892 -13.92 -34.43 41.12
C GLU A 892 -13.80 -35.89 41.61
N VAL A 893 -14.84 -36.72 41.41
CA VAL A 893 -14.83 -38.15 41.77
C VAL A 893 -14.22 -39.02 40.65
N LEU A 894 -14.28 -38.56 39.40
CA LEU A 894 -13.69 -39.25 38.24
C LEU A 894 -12.24 -38.83 37.98
N ARG A 895 -11.79 -37.66 38.49
CA ARG A 895 -10.40 -37.19 38.50
C ARG A 895 -10.11 -36.38 39.78
N PRO A 896 -9.42 -36.93 40.79
CA PRO A 896 -9.06 -36.15 41.98
C PRO A 896 -7.99 -35.10 41.65
N GLY A 897 -8.25 -33.82 41.93
CA GLY A 897 -7.22 -32.77 41.96
C GLY A 897 -7.18 -31.75 40.81
N SER A 898 -8.22 -31.61 39.98
CA SER A 898 -8.24 -30.64 38.86
C SER A 898 -8.97 -29.32 39.14
N VAL A 899 -9.79 -29.20 40.20
CA VAL A 899 -10.57 -27.97 40.48
C VAL A 899 -10.15 -27.26 41.78
N SER A 900 -9.36 -27.90 42.66
CA SER A 900 -8.90 -27.29 43.92
C SER A 900 -7.61 -26.45 43.82
N GLY A 901 -7.19 -26.04 42.61
CA GLY A 901 -5.95 -25.28 42.38
C GLY A 901 -6.13 -23.84 41.90
N ALA A 902 -7.28 -23.49 41.30
CA ALA A 902 -7.48 -22.19 40.65
C ALA A 902 -8.41 -21.23 41.43
N VAL A 903 -8.92 -21.63 42.60
CA VAL A 903 -9.77 -20.79 43.48
C VAL A 903 -9.18 -20.72 44.89
N ALA A 904 -7.86 -20.60 44.99
CA ALA A 904 -7.14 -20.56 46.27
C ALA A 904 -6.32 -19.27 46.49
N GLY A 905 -6.66 -18.17 45.82
CA GLY A 905 -6.01 -16.89 46.07
C GLY A 905 -6.93 -15.72 45.80
N GLY A 906 -7.55 -15.17 46.85
CA GLY A 906 -8.20 -13.87 46.73
C GLY A 906 -9.49 -13.65 47.54
N VAL A 907 -9.73 -14.35 48.64
CA VAL A 907 -10.75 -13.89 49.60
C VAL A 907 -10.24 -14.09 51.03
N GLU A 908 -9.62 -13.07 51.60
CA GLU A 908 -9.59 -12.85 53.04
C GLU A 908 -9.42 -11.35 53.33
N GLU A 909 -10.33 -10.82 54.19
CA GLU A 909 -10.31 -9.51 54.87
C GLU A 909 -10.65 -8.26 54.00
N ILE A 910 -11.66 -7.39 54.26
CA ILE A 910 -12.13 -6.76 55.51
C ILE A 910 -13.58 -6.21 55.33
N VAL A 911 -14.38 -6.27 56.40
CA VAL A 911 -15.58 -5.44 56.71
C VAL A 911 -15.23 -4.68 58.02
N PRO A 912 -15.84 -3.55 58.48
CA PRO A 912 -16.78 -2.55 57.89
C PRO A 912 -16.41 -1.06 58.15
N LEU A 913 -16.70 -0.13 57.23
CA LEU A 913 -17.06 1.29 57.51
C LEU A 913 -17.75 1.79 56.22
N GLY A 914 -19.01 2.22 56.14
CA GLY A 914 -19.85 2.86 57.14
C GLY A 914 -20.25 4.26 56.62
N GLY A 915 -21.10 4.29 55.59
CA GLY A 915 -21.79 5.50 55.13
C GLY A 915 -21.13 6.22 53.94
N LEU A 916 -21.94 6.51 52.92
CA LEU A 916 -21.65 7.36 51.74
C LEU A 916 -21.10 6.71 50.46
N VAL A 917 -21.67 5.58 50.02
CA VAL A 917 -21.64 5.19 48.57
C VAL A 917 -23.02 4.77 48.05
N ALA A 918 -24.09 5.03 48.82
CA ALA A 918 -25.47 4.64 48.46
C ALA A 918 -26.16 5.52 47.39
N PHE A 919 -25.48 6.57 46.88
CA PHE A 919 -26.00 7.41 45.79
C PHE A 919 -25.16 7.35 44.50
N GLY A 920 -23.88 6.93 44.58
CA GLY A 920 -23.06 6.69 43.39
C GLY A 920 -23.35 5.34 42.73
N ILE A 921 -23.77 4.34 43.52
CA ILE A 921 -24.13 3.03 43.01
C ILE A 921 -25.53 3.06 42.38
N ALA A 922 -26.52 3.84 42.81
CA ALA A 922 -27.83 3.85 42.14
C ALA A 922 -27.78 4.45 40.72
N GLY A 923 -27.07 5.57 40.52
CA GLY A 923 -26.90 6.18 39.18
C GLY A 923 -25.97 5.39 38.27
N TYR A 924 -24.84 4.91 38.79
CA TYR A 924 -23.90 4.07 38.03
C TYR A 924 -24.45 2.66 37.78
N SER A 925 -25.26 2.08 38.68
CA SER A 925 -25.89 0.78 38.42
C SER A 925 -26.99 0.88 37.40
N VAL A 926 -27.80 1.96 37.37
CA VAL A 926 -28.82 2.11 36.32
C VAL A 926 -28.15 2.39 34.96
N PHE A 927 -27.15 3.27 34.90
CA PHE A 927 -26.40 3.54 33.66
C PHE A 927 -25.58 2.33 33.16
N SER A 928 -24.88 1.60 34.05
CA SER A 928 -24.12 0.39 33.67
C SER A 928 -24.99 -0.85 33.48
N TRP A 929 -26.17 -0.93 34.11
CA TRP A 929 -27.20 -1.95 33.83
C TRP A 929 -27.83 -1.73 32.45
N TRP A 930 -28.01 -0.46 32.05
CA TRP A 930 -28.46 -0.08 30.71
C TRP A 930 -27.36 -0.30 29.66
N GLN A 931 -26.11 0.03 29.98
CA GLN A 931 -24.96 -0.10 29.07
C GLN A 931 -24.45 -1.55 28.92
N SER A 932 -24.62 -2.43 29.93
CA SER A 932 -24.26 -3.86 29.83
C SER A 932 -25.31 -4.73 29.12
N ARG A 933 -26.45 -4.13 28.73
CA ARG A 933 -27.49 -4.75 27.89
C ARG A 933 -27.53 -4.16 26.47
N ARG A 934 -26.54 -3.33 26.11
CA ARG A 934 -26.31 -2.77 24.77
C ARG A 934 -25.39 -3.66 23.88
N GLU A 935 -25.08 -4.89 24.29
CA GLU A 935 -24.36 -5.83 23.41
C GLU A 935 -25.33 -6.50 22.43
N GLU A 936 -25.16 -6.10 21.16
CA GLU A 936 -25.61 -6.73 19.91
C GLU A 936 -27.12 -6.99 19.77
N ALA A 937 -27.86 -5.90 19.59
CA ALA A 937 -29.12 -5.92 18.83
C ALA A 937 -28.77 -5.82 17.33
N ALA A 938 -29.30 -6.70 16.49
CA ALA A 938 -29.32 -6.47 15.05
C ALA A 938 -30.18 -5.22 14.79
N THR A 939 -29.58 -4.22 14.13
CA THR A 939 -30.26 -3.06 13.56
C THR A 939 -31.32 -3.55 12.57
N PRO A 940 -32.60 -3.15 12.68
CA PRO A 940 -33.57 -3.39 11.63
C PRO A 940 -33.23 -2.59 10.36
N GLU A 941 -33.93 -2.93 9.26
CA GLU A 941 -33.80 -2.42 7.88
C GLU A 941 -34.09 -0.91 7.71
N THR A 942 -33.45 -0.05 8.50
CA THR A 942 -33.79 1.37 8.58
C THR A 942 -32.52 2.23 8.65
N GLU A 943 -32.08 2.73 7.48
CA GLU A 943 -30.95 3.64 7.34
C GLU A 943 -31.31 5.08 7.69
N VAL A 944 -30.50 5.70 8.55
CA VAL A 944 -30.61 7.12 8.88
C VAL A 944 -29.94 7.96 7.78
N THR A 945 -30.70 8.83 7.10
CA THR A 945 -30.19 9.63 5.96
C THR A 945 -30.02 11.10 6.33
N PHE A 946 -28.88 11.70 5.99
CA PHE A 946 -28.69 13.15 6.05
C PHE A 946 -28.91 13.77 4.65
N ASP A 947 -29.93 14.62 4.51
CA ASP A 947 -30.04 15.55 3.38
C ASP A 947 -29.32 16.84 3.77
N LEU A 948 -28.18 17.08 3.13
CA LEU A 948 -27.28 18.17 3.48
C LEU A 948 -27.76 19.55 2.98
N GLY A 949 -28.91 19.64 2.29
CA GLY A 949 -29.46 20.91 1.82
C GLY A 949 -28.58 21.63 0.78
N GLY A 950 -28.83 22.93 0.58
CA GLY A 950 -28.11 23.75 -0.40
C GLY A 950 -26.77 24.26 0.11
N ARG A 951 -25.71 24.12 -0.70
CA ARG A 951 -24.38 24.71 -0.46
C ARG A 951 -24.37 26.19 -0.85
N ARG A 952 -23.70 27.04 -0.08
CA ARG A 952 -23.47 28.46 -0.44
C ARG A 952 -22.18 28.71 -1.17
#